data_AF-A0A8S1PDL2-F1
#
_entry.id   AF-A0A8S1PDL2-F1
#
_cell.length_a   1.000
_cell.length_b   1.000
_cell.length_c   1.000
_cell.angle_alpha   90.00
_cell.angle_beta   90.00
_cell.angle_gamma   90.00
#
_symmetry.space_group_name_H-M   'P 1'
#
loop_
_entity.id
_entity.type
_entity.pdbx_description
1 polymer ?
#
loop_
_entity_poly.entity_id
_entity_poly.type
_entity_poly.pdbx_seq_one_letter_code
_entity_poly.pdbx_strand_id
1 'polypeptide(L)'
;MQKYRKSTSSPIFKSQSLPIINELKFAMRTRAGSDQQHSVKINQDSFIACRFNGYQFFAICDGHGQNGHLVSQYLKKNIPIILRNYLKDMSLNSEGINQAIIRSFLKINKDLFQSNIDTNLAGSTIVSILIKDQQIFCSNVGDSRAIICQKVNTWMAIQISVDHKPNNQKERARILHADGRISQRKNSDGYPTGPERVYLAYSDTPGLAMTRSFGDKIASKVGVIAEPEILEFKITKAHKFIVIASDGVWDQLTNDEVMDLILPYFKDKQIELATERVVREAFNRWKQYSILRDDITQLSKNEITVDFNEDNTWESNLDTSSHSTFKVQKLLTKYCYVRISLTTNDPSFLLIADYKQLPKTNLTSKYKQGEKIDRISQLENRKSRFLKLKATQEVIYITTLADYSLNSYNIYITASNEELCDNSCFTNGVCENDGCNCQSSFIGNDCHQKSQELYSETTYKIYFEQNQSIKFFSIDLNHLINQMLRLDFQTDCINCLTIIIYKTKALLQSDNFTNDNYLQTFQIQNGQIAIITQIPYTLSTISQQILNFAVLNKYSNFQSTSLQIRFNQDSQDINNNQQEKNEQNKQIYIIVPVGTIIILIIIIFFILKLRKRLRIDIQPNPSNQLEQNPYIQTLNHQGQRNIHLQEKDDSCPICMQEIDLNQFVIKLNCSHQFHKACIQSYTQNSKICPHCRKPFHKNEIY
;
A
#
# COMPACT_ATOMS: atom_id res chain seq x y z
N MET A 1 -62.29 12.84 46.03
CA MET A 1 -61.22 12.15 46.77
C MET A 1 -61.17 10.68 46.35
N GLN A 2 -59.96 10.13 46.32
CA GLN A 2 -59.48 8.97 45.59
C GLN A 2 -60.26 7.65 45.76
N LYS A 3 -60.25 6.82 44.70
CA LYS A 3 -60.48 5.37 44.76
C LYS A 3 -59.44 4.60 43.95
N TYR A 4 -59.15 3.41 44.47
CA TYR A 4 -58.04 2.50 44.22
C TYR A 4 -58.11 1.68 42.90
N ARG A 5 -56.91 1.33 42.42
CA ARG A 5 -56.40 0.05 41.86
C ARG A 5 -56.49 -0.32 40.36
N LYS A 6 -55.28 -0.65 39.87
CA LYS A 6 -54.80 -1.63 38.86
C LYS A 6 -55.20 -1.44 37.39
N SER A 7 -54.20 -1.18 36.54
CA SER A 7 -53.79 -2.10 35.45
C SER A 7 -52.50 -1.63 34.75
N THR A 8 -51.95 -2.58 34.02
CA THR A 8 -50.66 -2.71 33.34
C THR A 8 -50.49 -1.89 32.06
N SER A 9 -49.33 -1.27 31.87
CA SER A 9 -48.62 -1.25 30.57
C SER A 9 -47.23 -0.63 30.72
N SER A 10 -46.19 -1.44 30.56
CA SER A 10 -44.83 -0.99 30.31
C SER A 10 -44.82 -0.19 29.00
N PRO A 11 -44.30 1.05 28.97
CA PRO A 11 -44.00 1.69 27.70
C PRO A 11 -42.79 0.96 27.12
N ILE A 12 -43.00 0.30 25.99
CA ILE A 12 -41.96 -0.22 25.10
C ILE A 12 -41.02 0.96 24.81
N PHE A 13 -39.85 0.99 25.45
CA PHE A 13 -38.75 1.81 24.99
C PHE A 13 -38.34 1.23 23.65
N LYS A 14 -38.85 1.83 22.56
CA LYS A 14 -38.26 1.68 21.24
C LYS A 14 -36.79 2.05 21.39
N SER A 15 -35.91 1.06 21.24
CA SER A 15 -34.49 1.30 21.07
C SER A 15 -34.33 2.19 19.85
N GLN A 16 -34.18 3.50 20.05
CA GLN A 16 -33.61 4.36 19.03
C GLN A 16 -32.19 3.88 18.84
N SER A 17 -31.97 3.09 17.79
CA SER A 17 -30.66 2.74 17.29
C SER A 17 -29.86 4.03 17.13
N LEU A 18 -28.87 4.22 18.00
CA LEU A 18 -27.93 5.32 17.88
C LEU A 18 -27.21 5.20 16.54
N PRO A 19 -27.00 6.32 15.81
CA PRO A 19 -26.42 6.30 14.49
C PRO A 19 -25.03 5.66 14.54
N ILE A 20 -24.82 4.69 13.66
CA ILE A 20 -23.53 4.09 13.34
C ILE A 20 -22.58 5.25 12.96
N ILE A 21 -21.42 5.34 13.61
CA ILE A 21 -20.44 6.40 13.36
C ILE A 21 -19.90 6.22 11.94
N ASN A 22 -20.42 7.03 11.02
CA ASN A 22 -19.87 7.22 9.67
C ASN A 22 -18.39 7.64 9.75
N GLU A 23 -17.63 7.21 8.75
CA GLU A 23 -16.17 7.28 8.64
C GLU A 23 -15.52 8.57 9.16
N LEU A 24 -14.50 8.43 10.02
CA LEU A 24 -13.68 9.58 10.43
C LEU A 24 -12.83 10.01 9.24
N LYS A 25 -13.16 11.20 8.82
CA LYS A 25 -12.48 12.08 7.93
C LYS A 25 -11.02 12.49 8.42
N PHE A 26 -9.98 12.64 7.57
CA PHE A 26 -8.58 13.09 7.87
C PHE A 26 -7.79 13.68 6.66
N ALA A 27 -6.76 14.48 6.95
CA ALA A 27 -5.86 15.28 6.14
C ALA A 27 -4.54 15.46 6.92
N MET A 28 -3.46 15.67 6.19
CA MET A 28 -2.11 15.56 6.70
C MET A 28 -1.19 16.46 5.89
N ARG A 29 -0.30 17.17 6.58
CA ARG A 29 0.73 17.98 5.93
C ARG A 29 2.01 17.81 6.72
N THR A 30 3.11 17.65 6.01
CA THR A 30 4.45 17.65 6.58
C THR A 30 5.33 18.58 5.75
N ARG A 31 6.24 19.29 6.39
CA ARG A 31 7.18 20.20 5.71
C ARG A 31 8.56 20.06 6.33
N ALA A 32 9.57 19.88 5.47
CA ALA A 32 10.95 19.85 5.89
C ALA A 32 11.38 21.18 6.53
N GLY A 33 12.12 21.10 7.63
CA GLY A 33 12.79 22.22 8.27
C GLY A 33 14.05 22.67 7.54
N SER A 34 14.92 23.37 8.25
CA SER A 34 16.22 23.80 7.70
C SER A 34 17.32 23.89 8.75
N ASP A 35 18.55 23.71 8.30
CA ASP A 35 19.74 23.86 9.12
C ASP A 35 20.10 25.34 9.40
N GLN A 36 21.24 25.55 10.08
CA GLN A 36 21.76 26.89 10.43
C GLN A 36 22.15 27.73 9.22
N GLN A 37 22.39 27.10 8.07
CA GLN A 37 22.71 27.75 6.80
C GLN A 37 21.45 27.99 5.96
N HIS A 38 20.26 27.78 6.53
CA HIS A 38 18.96 27.83 5.87
C HIS A 38 18.78 26.83 4.72
N SER A 39 19.62 25.81 4.63
CA SER A 39 19.46 24.72 3.68
C SER A 39 18.34 23.77 4.14
N VAL A 40 17.52 23.28 3.20
CA VAL A 40 16.41 22.38 3.52
C VAL A 40 16.98 21.05 4.00
N LYS A 41 16.61 20.62 5.22
CA LYS A 41 17.05 19.34 5.78
C LYS A 41 16.23 18.18 5.19
N ILE A 42 16.73 16.95 5.32
CA ILE A 42 15.91 15.75 5.09
C ILE A 42 14.75 15.80 6.08
N ASN A 43 13.51 15.70 5.58
CA ASN A 43 12.35 15.58 6.45
C ASN A 43 12.41 14.26 7.21
N GLN A 44 12.50 14.36 8.54
CA GLN A 44 12.59 13.22 9.43
C GLN A 44 11.22 12.84 10.03
N ASP A 45 10.19 13.67 9.84
CA ASP A 45 8.82 13.35 10.25
C ASP A 45 8.20 12.25 9.37
N SER A 46 7.34 11.47 9.99
CA SER A 46 6.46 10.50 9.35
C SER A 46 5.10 10.51 10.01
N PHE A 47 4.07 10.08 9.27
CA PHE A 47 2.73 9.91 9.81
C PHE A 47 2.15 8.57 9.39
N ILE A 48 1.17 8.11 10.16
CA ILE A 48 0.43 6.86 9.97
C ILE A 48 -1.06 7.18 9.98
N ALA A 49 -1.79 6.66 8.99
CA ALA A 49 -3.24 6.64 9.00
C ALA A 49 -3.70 5.30 8.42
N CYS A 50 -4.36 4.48 9.22
CA CYS A 50 -4.82 3.17 8.76
C CYS A 50 -6.06 2.71 9.54
N ARG A 51 -6.76 1.73 8.97
CA ARG A 51 -7.91 1.07 9.60
C ARG A 51 -7.72 -0.43 9.55
N PHE A 52 -8.06 -1.11 10.64
CA PHE A 52 -7.98 -2.58 10.74
C PHE A 52 -8.85 -3.07 11.89
N ASN A 53 -9.49 -4.23 11.78
CA ASN A 53 -10.26 -4.87 12.86
C ASN A 53 -11.30 -3.93 13.53
N GLY A 54 -11.90 -3.02 12.75
CA GLY A 54 -12.83 -2.00 13.28
C GLY A 54 -12.17 -0.93 14.16
N TYR A 55 -10.84 -0.85 14.19
CA TYR A 55 -10.05 0.22 14.77
C TYR A 55 -9.64 1.22 13.68
N GLN A 56 -9.50 2.48 14.08
CA GLN A 56 -8.88 3.53 13.27
C GLN A 56 -7.64 4.02 14.00
N PHE A 57 -6.49 4.01 13.34
CA PHE A 57 -5.21 4.32 13.95
C PHE A 57 -4.54 5.46 13.19
N PHE A 58 -4.24 6.53 13.92
CA PHE A 58 -3.53 7.72 13.44
C PHE A 58 -2.29 7.93 14.30
N ALA A 59 -1.17 8.30 13.70
CA ALA A 59 0.02 8.66 14.46
C ALA A 59 0.91 9.65 13.70
N ILE A 60 1.71 10.40 14.45
CA ILE A 60 2.83 11.18 13.94
C ILE A 60 4.08 10.70 14.67
N CYS A 61 5.15 10.49 13.91
CA CYS A 61 6.46 10.10 14.37
C CYS A 61 7.44 11.20 13.97
N ASP A 62 7.98 11.92 14.93
CA ASP A 62 8.99 12.94 14.72
C ASP A 62 10.37 12.30 14.84
N GLY A 63 11.16 12.32 13.78
CA GLY A 63 12.46 11.63 13.74
C GLY A 63 13.59 12.58 14.08
N HIS A 64 14.57 12.13 14.87
CA HIS A 64 15.72 12.95 15.23
C HIS A 64 17.04 12.19 15.16
N GLY A 65 18.14 12.95 15.11
CA GLY A 65 19.48 12.43 14.92
C GLY A 65 19.78 12.09 13.45
N GLN A 66 21.00 11.66 13.15
CA GLN A 66 21.47 11.47 11.78
C GLN A 66 20.56 10.52 10.96
N ASN A 67 20.05 9.47 11.60
CA ASN A 67 19.19 8.46 11.00
C ASN A 67 17.72 8.57 11.44
N GLY A 68 17.29 9.72 11.99
CA GLY A 68 15.93 9.91 12.51
C GLY A 68 14.83 9.57 11.49
N HIS A 69 15.02 10.00 10.24
CA HIS A 69 14.14 9.67 9.12
C HIS A 69 13.98 8.15 8.87
N LEU A 70 15.03 7.34 9.09
CA LEU A 70 14.95 5.89 8.97
C LEU A 70 14.18 5.28 10.14
N VAL A 71 14.36 5.82 11.35
CA VAL A 71 13.64 5.38 12.55
C VAL A 71 12.14 5.67 12.42
N SER A 72 11.76 6.89 12.07
CA SER A 72 10.35 7.28 11.91
C SER A 72 9.66 6.49 10.79
N GLN A 73 10.35 6.24 9.67
CA GLN A 73 9.86 5.36 8.59
C GLN A 73 9.72 3.90 9.02
N TYR A 74 10.65 3.40 9.85
CA TYR A 74 10.56 2.05 10.41
C TYR A 74 9.32 1.91 11.31
N LEU A 75 9.03 2.91 12.15
CA LEU A 75 7.80 2.95 12.94
C LEU A 75 6.56 2.96 12.05
N LYS A 76 6.53 3.84 11.04
CA LYS A 76 5.43 3.95 10.06
C LYS A 76 5.10 2.62 9.39
N LYS A 77 6.12 1.86 9.01
CA LYS A 77 5.97 0.56 8.33
C LYS A 77 5.50 -0.54 9.28
N ASN A 78 6.04 -0.61 10.50
CA ASN A 78 5.92 -1.81 11.35
C ASN A 78 4.84 -1.70 12.44
N ILE A 79 4.54 -0.50 12.97
CA ILE A 79 3.52 -0.30 14.01
C ILE A 79 2.16 -0.85 13.60
N PRO A 80 1.60 -0.51 12.42
CA PRO A 80 0.27 -1.01 12.04
C PRO A 80 0.20 -2.54 11.96
N ILE A 81 1.29 -3.19 11.56
CA ILE A 81 1.34 -4.65 11.39
C ILE A 81 1.33 -5.34 12.75
N ILE A 82 2.20 -4.91 13.66
CA ILE A 82 2.34 -5.52 14.99
C ILE A 82 1.12 -5.19 15.86
N LEU A 83 0.64 -3.95 15.83
CA LEU A 83 -0.54 -3.54 16.59
C LEU A 83 -1.78 -4.30 16.13
N ARG A 84 -1.97 -4.49 14.83
CA ARG A 84 -3.05 -5.34 14.29
C ARG A 84 -2.98 -6.78 14.83
N ASN A 85 -1.78 -7.33 15.00
CA ASN A 85 -1.60 -8.68 15.52
C ASN A 85 -2.00 -8.79 17.00
N TYR A 86 -1.65 -7.80 17.83
CA TYR A 86 -2.05 -7.77 19.24
C TYR A 86 -3.53 -7.44 19.42
N LEU A 87 -4.16 -6.74 18.46
CA LEU A 87 -5.59 -6.41 18.43
C LEU A 87 -6.42 -7.36 17.54
N LYS A 88 -5.98 -8.61 17.37
CA LYS A 88 -6.74 -9.64 16.63
C LYS A 88 -8.00 -10.08 17.34
N ASP A 89 -7.95 -10.12 18.67
CA ASP A 89 -9.11 -10.48 19.47
C ASP A 89 -10.06 -9.28 19.55
N MET A 90 -11.25 -9.46 18.96
CA MET A 90 -12.28 -8.44 18.89
C MET A 90 -13.04 -8.26 20.22
N SER A 91 -12.79 -9.13 21.21
CA SER A 91 -13.42 -9.11 22.53
C SER A 91 -12.62 -8.37 23.61
N LEU A 92 -11.47 -7.78 23.25
CA LEU A 92 -10.64 -7.02 24.19
C LEU A 92 -11.42 -5.84 24.78
N ASN A 93 -11.32 -5.69 26.11
CA ASN A 93 -11.76 -4.50 26.83
C ASN A 93 -10.66 -3.40 26.75
N SER A 94 -10.93 -2.22 27.33
CA SER A 94 -9.97 -1.10 27.38
C SER A 94 -8.59 -1.52 27.87
N GLU A 95 -8.51 -2.28 28.97
CA GLU A 95 -7.23 -2.74 29.52
C GLU A 95 -6.48 -3.64 28.54
N GLY A 96 -7.18 -4.57 27.89
CA GLY A 96 -6.60 -5.42 26.85
C GLY A 96 -6.05 -4.60 25.67
N ILE A 97 -6.73 -3.52 25.29
CA ILE A 97 -6.27 -2.59 24.24
C ILE A 97 -5.03 -1.83 24.69
N ASN A 98 -5.00 -1.29 25.93
CA ASN A 98 -3.83 -0.61 26.49
C ASN A 98 -2.60 -1.54 26.49
N GLN A 99 -2.77 -2.78 26.97
CA GLN A 99 -1.71 -3.78 26.96
C GLN A 99 -1.24 -4.12 25.54
N ALA A 100 -2.15 -4.19 24.57
CA ALA A 100 -1.79 -4.40 23.17
C ALA A 100 -0.94 -3.25 22.61
N ILE A 101 -1.27 -2.00 22.93
CA ILE A 101 -0.50 -0.81 22.53
C ILE A 101 0.90 -0.85 23.16
N ILE A 102 0.99 -1.03 24.48
CA ILE A 102 2.27 -1.09 25.22
C ILE A 102 3.16 -2.21 24.63
N ARG A 103 2.63 -3.42 24.47
CA ARG A 103 3.38 -4.55 23.90
C ARG A 103 3.83 -4.29 22.47
N SER A 104 3.02 -3.60 21.67
CA SER A 104 3.39 -3.24 20.31
C SER A 104 4.59 -2.28 20.29
N PHE A 105 4.55 -1.24 21.13
CA PHE A 105 5.59 -0.22 21.20
C PHE A 105 6.91 -0.82 21.72
N LEU A 106 6.85 -1.59 22.81
CA LEU A 106 8.02 -2.27 23.36
C LEU A 106 8.63 -3.29 22.39
N LYS A 107 7.79 -4.07 21.69
CA LYS A 107 8.26 -5.03 20.68
C LYS A 107 8.97 -4.32 19.54
N ILE A 108 8.41 -3.23 19.04
CA ILE A 108 8.98 -2.48 17.91
C ILE A 108 10.27 -1.81 18.29
N ASN A 109 10.37 -1.24 19.48
CA ASN A 109 11.63 -0.64 19.94
C ASN A 109 12.73 -1.71 20.07
N LYS A 110 12.38 -2.91 20.57
CA LYS A 110 13.29 -4.05 20.61
C LYS A 110 13.76 -4.48 19.21
N ASP A 111 12.83 -4.58 18.25
CA ASP A 111 13.14 -4.96 16.87
C ASP A 111 13.99 -3.88 16.17
N LEU A 112 13.70 -2.61 16.45
CA LEU A 112 14.46 -1.46 15.96
C LEU A 112 15.92 -1.52 16.45
N PHE A 113 16.17 -1.85 17.71
CA PHE A 113 17.54 -2.06 18.25
C PHE A 113 18.29 -3.26 17.64
N GLN A 114 17.57 -4.19 17.01
CA GLN A 114 18.11 -5.37 16.32
C GLN A 114 18.16 -5.18 14.80
N SER A 115 17.68 -4.05 14.29
CA SER A 115 17.69 -3.73 12.86
C SER A 115 19.06 -3.24 12.41
N ASN A 116 19.22 -3.07 11.09
CA ASN A 116 20.44 -2.51 10.49
C ASN A 116 20.51 -0.97 10.59
N ILE A 117 19.55 -0.32 11.26
CA ILE A 117 19.54 1.14 11.44
C ILE A 117 20.39 1.47 12.67
N ASP A 118 21.41 2.34 12.51
CA ASP A 118 22.14 2.86 13.67
C ASP A 118 21.23 3.81 14.47
N THR A 119 20.86 3.34 15.66
CA THR A 119 19.94 3.98 16.61
C THR A 119 20.67 4.48 17.86
N ASN A 120 22.01 4.54 17.86
CA ASN A 120 22.77 4.98 19.04
C ASN A 120 22.39 6.40 19.48
N LEU A 121 22.31 7.31 18.51
CA LEU A 121 21.97 8.74 18.66
C LEU A 121 20.84 9.17 17.72
N ALA A 122 20.09 8.20 17.20
CA ALA A 122 18.96 8.44 16.33
C ALA A 122 17.72 7.78 16.93
N GLY A 123 16.61 8.49 16.86
CA GLY A 123 15.37 8.06 17.48
C GLY A 123 14.17 8.69 16.80
N SER A 124 12.99 8.41 17.36
CA SER A 124 11.76 9.07 16.96
C SER A 124 10.75 9.12 18.10
N THR A 125 9.97 10.18 18.16
CA THR A 125 8.74 10.25 18.97
C THR A 125 7.66 9.36 18.35
N ILE A 126 6.58 9.15 19.09
CA ILE A 126 5.29 8.91 18.47
C ILE A 126 4.17 9.44 19.37
N VAL A 127 3.24 10.17 18.76
CA VAL A 127 1.93 10.44 19.34
C VAL A 127 0.88 9.75 18.47
N SER A 128 -0.03 9.00 19.08
CA SER A 128 -1.00 8.19 18.34
C SER A 128 -2.40 8.23 18.94
N ILE A 129 -3.39 8.08 18.07
CA ILE A 129 -4.81 8.02 18.37
C ILE A 129 -5.35 6.72 17.78
N LEU A 130 -5.70 5.78 18.65
CA LEU A 130 -6.45 4.58 18.29
C LEU A 130 -7.91 4.78 18.67
N ILE A 131 -8.82 4.57 17.73
CA ILE A 131 -10.25 4.75 17.94
C ILE A 131 -10.95 3.43 17.72
N LYS A 132 -11.72 3.01 18.72
CA LYS A 132 -12.63 1.86 18.67
C LYS A 132 -14.00 2.32 19.11
N ASP A 133 -14.97 2.21 18.21
CA ASP A 133 -16.35 2.65 18.44
C ASP A 133 -16.42 4.12 18.93
N GLN A 134 -16.73 4.34 20.20
CA GLN A 134 -16.79 5.66 20.84
C GLN A 134 -15.65 5.92 21.83
N GLN A 135 -14.59 5.12 21.80
CA GLN A 135 -13.42 5.31 22.67
C GLN A 135 -12.19 5.71 21.85
N ILE A 136 -11.44 6.66 22.40
CA ILE A 136 -10.15 7.12 21.93
C ILE A 136 -9.10 6.66 22.95
N PHE A 137 -8.04 6.03 22.44
CA PHE A 137 -6.82 5.74 23.19
C PHE A 137 -5.73 6.62 22.61
N CYS A 138 -5.34 7.65 23.36
CA CYS A 138 -4.24 8.54 23.01
C CYS A 138 -2.96 8.04 23.65
N SER A 139 -1.98 7.63 22.85
CA SER A 139 -0.73 7.04 23.34
C SER A 139 0.46 7.88 22.87
N ASN A 140 1.31 8.32 23.79
CA ASN A 140 2.46 9.19 23.48
C ASN A 140 3.79 8.64 23.99
N VAL A 141 4.86 8.86 23.22
CA VAL A 141 6.27 8.64 23.53
C VAL A 141 7.04 9.84 22.95
N GLY A 142 7.61 10.69 23.80
CA GLY A 142 8.27 11.93 23.37
C GLY A 142 7.41 13.17 23.58
N ASP A 143 7.65 14.19 22.79
CA ASP A 143 7.13 15.56 22.95
C ASP A 143 6.28 16.07 21.78
N SER A 144 5.99 15.21 20.81
CA SER A 144 4.83 15.42 19.94
C SER A 144 3.53 15.38 20.76
N ARG A 145 2.49 16.07 20.27
CA ARG A 145 1.28 16.32 21.07
C ARG A 145 -0.01 16.13 20.28
N ALA A 146 -1.04 15.69 20.99
CA ALA A 146 -2.41 15.61 20.53
C ALA A 146 -3.35 16.48 21.39
N ILE A 147 -4.27 17.17 20.72
CA ILE A 147 -5.35 17.94 21.35
C ILE A 147 -6.71 17.49 20.78
N ILE A 148 -7.76 17.55 21.60
CA ILE A 148 -9.15 17.44 21.17
C ILE A 148 -9.83 18.79 21.34
N CYS A 149 -10.42 19.28 20.25
CA CYS A 149 -11.16 20.54 20.26
C CYS A 149 -12.65 20.23 20.41
N GLN A 150 -13.26 20.84 21.41
CA GLN A 150 -14.67 20.65 21.74
C GLN A 150 -15.45 21.95 21.74
N LYS A 151 -16.75 21.86 21.47
CA LYS A 151 -17.70 22.95 21.57
C LYS A 151 -18.86 22.54 22.46
N VAL A 152 -18.90 23.11 23.66
CA VAL A 152 -20.03 22.99 24.60
C VAL A 152 -20.81 24.31 24.56
N ASN A 153 -20.34 25.33 25.28
CA ASN A 153 -20.81 26.71 25.19
C ASN A 153 -19.82 27.55 24.38
N THR A 154 -18.54 27.44 24.73
CA THR A 154 -17.39 28.01 24.02
C THR A 154 -16.55 26.91 23.38
N TRP A 155 -15.66 27.32 22.49
CA TRP A 155 -14.63 26.45 21.95
C TRP A 155 -13.49 26.30 22.97
N MET A 156 -12.99 25.07 23.13
CA MET A 156 -11.85 24.77 24.00
C MET A 156 -10.96 23.71 23.35
N ALA A 157 -9.65 23.94 23.37
CA ALA A 157 -8.63 22.98 22.99
C ALA A 157 -8.14 22.24 24.25
N ILE A 158 -8.38 20.93 24.32
CA ILE A 158 -7.99 20.11 25.46
C ILE A 158 -6.84 19.22 25.01
N GLN A 159 -5.69 19.32 25.67
CA GLN A 159 -4.57 18.43 25.43
C GLN A 159 -4.89 17.02 25.96
N ILE A 160 -4.72 16.02 25.09
CA ILE A 160 -5.06 14.62 25.36
C ILE A 160 -3.84 13.70 25.37
N SER A 161 -2.63 14.25 25.25
CA SER A 161 -1.34 13.59 25.43
C SER A 161 -0.52 14.31 26.52
N VAL A 162 0.45 13.64 27.11
CA VAL A 162 1.42 14.27 28.03
C VAL A 162 2.78 14.34 27.34
N ASP A 163 3.37 15.53 27.26
CA ASP A 163 4.69 15.72 26.66
C ASP A 163 5.77 15.24 27.63
N HIS A 164 6.66 14.37 27.14
CA HIS A 164 7.72 13.75 27.95
C HIS A 164 9.00 14.58 27.90
N LYS A 165 9.00 15.70 28.64
CA LYS A 165 10.13 16.64 28.72
C LYS A 165 10.95 16.44 30.02
N PRO A 166 12.26 16.78 30.05
CA PRO A 166 13.13 16.60 31.23
C PRO A 166 12.73 17.40 32.48
N ASN A 167 11.93 18.44 32.33
CA ASN A 167 11.41 19.24 33.44
C ASN A 167 10.18 18.61 34.13
N ASN A 168 9.59 17.54 33.56
CA ASN A 168 8.54 16.78 34.21
C ASN A 168 9.13 16.00 35.40
N GLN A 169 8.58 16.19 36.60
CA GLN A 169 9.14 15.62 37.83
C GLN A 169 9.25 14.09 37.82
N LYS A 170 8.24 13.38 37.29
CA LYS A 170 8.24 11.91 37.22
C LYS A 170 9.31 11.41 36.24
N GLU A 171 9.39 12.06 35.09
CA GLU A 171 10.37 11.74 34.06
C GLU A 171 11.79 12.05 34.56
N ARG A 172 12.00 13.22 35.17
CA ARG A 172 13.25 13.65 35.78
C ARG A 172 13.75 12.65 36.82
N ALA A 173 12.87 12.24 37.73
CA ALA A 173 13.21 11.26 38.76
C ALA A 173 13.69 9.93 38.14
N ARG A 174 13.03 9.45 37.08
CA ARG A 174 13.45 8.23 36.36
C ARG A 174 14.84 8.38 35.74
N ILE A 175 15.12 9.51 35.07
CA ILE A 175 16.43 9.76 34.47
C ILE A 175 17.53 9.81 35.54
N LEU A 176 17.32 10.56 36.62
CA LEU A 176 18.30 10.69 37.70
C LEU A 176 18.54 9.35 38.43
N HIS A 177 17.49 8.55 38.62
CA HIS A 177 17.61 7.22 39.24
C HIS A 177 18.37 6.22 38.35
N ALA A 178 18.39 6.43 37.04
CA ALA A 178 19.13 5.63 36.08
C ALA A 178 20.53 6.21 35.79
N ASP A 179 21.10 6.99 36.71
CA ASP A 179 22.41 7.67 36.59
C ASP A 179 22.52 8.61 35.37
N GLY A 180 21.38 9.09 34.86
CA GLY A 180 21.32 10.14 33.87
C GLY A 180 21.51 11.52 34.48
N ARG A 181 21.92 12.47 33.64
CA ARG A 181 22.01 13.89 33.99
C ARG A 181 21.01 14.70 33.20
N ILE A 182 20.38 15.67 33.85
CA ILE A 182 19.53 16.65 33.19
C ILE A 182 20.14 18.04 33.37
N SER A 183 20.42 18.71 32.25
CA SER A 183 20.96 20.07 32.22
C SER A 183 20.61 20.77 30.91
N GLN A 184 20.69 22.09 30.87
CA GLN A 184 20.63 22.85 29.61
C GLN A 184 21.96 22.74 28.85
N ARG A 185 21.93 22.96 27.53
CA ARG A 185 23.18 23.16 26.77
C ARG A 185 23.87 24.42 27.26
N LYS A 186 25.18 24.49 27.14
CA LYS A 186 25.95 25.71 27.40
C LYS A 186 26.36 26.34 26.06
N ASN A 187 26.28 27.66 25.96
CA ASN A 187 26.86 28.39 24.83
C ASN A 187 28.39 28.46 24.94
N SER A 188 29.06 29.11 23.98
CA SER A 188 30.51 29.32 23.98
C SER A 188 31.04 29.97 25.26
N ASP A 189 30.22 30.81 25.89
CA ASP A 189 30.56 31.56 27.10
C ASP A 189 30.23 30.80 28.39
N GLY A 190 29.75 29.55 28.29
CA GLY A 190 29.42 28.68 29.42
C GLY A 190 28.03 28.91 30.04
N TYR A 191 27.23 29.85 29.51
CA TYR A 191 25.88 30.12 30.00
C TYR A 191 24.86 29.11 29.47
N PRO A 192 23.87 28.71 30.29
CA PRO A 192 22.82 27.80 29.86
C PRO A 192 21.97 28.40 28.73
N THR A 193 21.65 27.58 27.73
CA THR A 193 20.86 27.94 26.55
C THR A 193 19.90 26.81 26.16
N GLY A 194 18.70 27.20 25.74
CA GLY A 194 17.65 26.28 25.31
C GLY A 194 17.01 25.47 26.44
N PRO A 195 16.19 24.46 26.12
CA PRO A 195 15.51 23.64 27.12
C PRO A 195 16.49 22.70 27.84
N GLU A 196 16.05 22.17 28.99
CA GLU A 196 16.74 21.06 29.65
C GLU A 196 16.81 19.83 28.74
N ARG A 197 17.90 19.08 28.84
CA ARG A 197 18.20 17.91 28.02
C ARG A 197 18.76 16.77 28.86
N VAL A 198 18.53 15.55 28.39
CA VAL A 198 19.06 14.30 28.96
C VAL A 198 20.45 14.01 28.43
N TYR A 199 21.36 13.72 29.35
CA TYR A 199 22.77 13.42 29.13
C TYR A 199 23.18 12.18 29.93
N LEU A 200 24.28 11.54 29.51
CA LEU A 200 24.99 10.60 30.36
C LEU A 200 25.64 11.34 31.55
N ALA A 201 25.90 10.62 32.65
CA ALA A 201 26.48 11.18 33.88
C ALA A 201 27.73 12.06 33.63
N TYR A 202 28.67 11.54 32.83
CA TYR A 202 30.00 12.13 32.64
C TYR A 202 30.27 12.60 31.19
N SER A 203 29.22 12.76 30.37
CA SER A 203 29.35 13.16 28.98
C SER A 203 28.19 14.07 28.56
N ASP A 204 28.46 15.04 27.69
CA ASP A 204 27.43 15.90 27.05
C ASP A 204 26.77 15.23 25.82
N THR A 205 26.68 13.90 25.85
CA THR A 205 25.96 13.05 24.88
C THR A 205 24.82 12.32 25.61
N PRO A 206 23.65 12.07 25.00
CA PRO A 206 23.23 12.49 23.66
C PRO A 206 22.67 13.93 23.59
N GLY A 207 22.26 14.50 24.72
CA GLY A 207 21.66 15.84 24.76
C GLY A 207 20.26 15.88 24.17
N LEU A 208 19.40 14.93 24.57
CA LEU A 208 18.03 14.76 24.06
C LEU A 208 17.05 15.69 24.80
N ALA A 209 16.17 16.39 24.09
CA ALA A 209 15.23 17.36 24.69
C ALA A 209 13.93 16.72 25.24
N MET A 210 13.86 15.38 25.22
CA MET A 210 12.74 14.55 25.65
C MET A 210 13.25 13.35 26.48
N THR A 211 12.36 12.75 27.25
CA THR A 211 12.68 11.65 28.21
C THR A 211 12.14 10.29 27.80
N ARG A 212 11.42 10.24 26.67
CA ARG A 212 10.91 9.01 26.05
C ARG A 212 11.08 9.10 24.54
N SER A 213 11.53 8.02 23.92
CA SER A 213 11.69 7.92 22.47
C SER A 213 11.83 6.45 22.05
N PHE A 214 11.54 6.19 20.78
CA PHE A 214 12.02 4.99 20.10
C PHE A 214 13.46 5.20 19.64
N GLY A 215 14.26 4.13 19.62
CA GLY A 215 15.68 4.24 19.30
C GLY A 215 16.46 4.83 20.47
N ASP A 216 17.37 5.77 20.18
CA ASP A 216 18.26 6.41 21.16
C ASP A 216 18.92 5.41 22.13
N LYS A 217 19.55 4.39 21.58
CA LYS A 217 20.12 3.27 22.33
C LYS A 217 21.10 3.72 23.43
N ILE A 218 21.83 4.82 23.22
CA ILE A 218 22.69 5.40 24.26
C ILE A 218 21.85 6.03 25.38
N ALA A 219 20.85 6.85 25.04
CA ALA A 219 19.97 7.50 26.01
C ALA A 219 19.17 6.47 26.82
N SER A 220 18.82 5.33 26.22
CA SER A 220 18.07 4.27 26.89
C SER A 220 18.78 3.68 28.10
N LYS A 221 20.10 3.81 28.18
CA LYS A 221 20.91 3.36 29.32
C LYS A 221 20.73 4.25 30.56
N VAL A 222 20.20 5.45 30.39
CA VAL A 222 20.02 6.45 31.45
C VAL A 222 18.55 6.86 31.61
N GLY A 223 17.65 5.91 31.38
CA GLY A 223 16.23 6.05 31.71
C GLY A 223 15.33 6.63 30.62
N VAL A 224 15.84 6.82 29.39
CA VAL A 224 14.97 7.08 28.23
C VAL A 224 14.27 5.79 27.80
N ILE A 225 12.94 5.81 27.70
CA ILE A 225 12.14 4.60 27.44
C ILE A 225 11.18 4.79 26.28
N ALA A 226 10.82 3.69 25.60
CA ALA A 226 9.81 3.67 24.53
C ALA A 226 8.42 3.25 25.02
N GLU A 227 8.22 3.17 26.34
CA GLU A 227 6.93 2.81 26.93
C GLU A 227 5.95 3.99 26.80
N PRO A 228 4.79 3.79 26.16
CA PRO A 228 3.83 4.87 25.95
C PRO A 228 3.10 5.23 27.24
N GLU A 229 2.82 6.52 27.40
CA GLU A 229 1.76 6.97 28.29
C GLU A 229 0.44 6.98 27.52
N ILE A 230 -0.61 6.33 28.07
CA ILE A 230 -1.90 6.15 27.42
C ILE A 230 -2.99 6.84 28.23
N LEU A 231 -3.77 7.70 27.56
CA LEU A 231 -4.96 8.34 28.10
C LEU A 231 -6.20 7.95 27.30
N GLU A 232 -7.27 7.58 27.99
CA GLU A 232 -8.53 7.14 27.38
C GLU A 232 -9.60 8.23 27.43
N PHE A 233 -10.30 8.43 26.32
CA PHE A 233 -11.38 9.42 26.20
C PHE A 233 -12.60 8.82 25.52
N LYS A 234 -13.78 9.10 26.06
CA LYS A 234 -15.05 8.76 25.40
C LYS A 234 -15.47 9.89 24.46
N ILE A 235 -15.76 9.56 23.21
CA ILE A 235 -16.26 10.51 22.22
C ILE A 235 -17.66 10.97 22.65
N THR A 236 -17.85 12.29 22.70
CA THR A 236 -19.15 12.92 22.95
C THR A 236 -19.54 13.81 21.78
N LYS A 237 -20.79 14.26 21.75
CA LYS A 237 -21.26 15.25 20.76
C LYS A 237 -20.54 16.60 20.87
N ALA A 238 -19.90 16.90 22.00
CA ALA A 238 -19.15 18.14 22.18
C ALA A 238 -17.83 18.12 21.40
N HIS A 239 -17.19 16.96 21.27
CA HIS A 239 -15.92 16.81 20.54
C HIS A 239 -16.13 17.02 19.04
N LYS A 240 -15.33 17.89 18.44
CA LYS A 240 -15.51 18.32 17.05
C LYS A 240 -14.39 17.83 16.14
N PHE A 241 -13.15 18.01 16.57
CA PHE A 241 -11.97 17.55 15.83
C PHE A 241 -10.81 17.26 16.78
N ILE A 242 -9.86 16.46 16.30
CA ILE A 242 -8.60 16.15 16.98
C ILE A 242 -7.48 16.71 16.10
N VAL A 243 -6.46 17.27 16.72
CA VAL A 243 -5.22 17.65 16.05
C VAL A 243 -4.09 16.87 16.69
N ILE A 244 -3.24 16.28 15.85
CA ILE A 244 -2.00 15.65 16.25
C ILE A 244 -0.90 16.35 15.47
N ALA A 245 0.21 16.72 16.11
CA ALA A 245 1.35 17.34 15.44
C ALA A 245 2.70 17.05 16.14
N SER A 246 3.80 17.20 15.40
CA SER A 246 5.18 17.20 15.92
C SER A 246 5.50 18.51 16.65
N ASP A 247 6.63 18.55 17.36
CA ASP A 247 7.02 19.74 18.13
C ASP A 247 7.33 20.95 17.22
N GLY A 248 7.65 20.73 15.94
CA GLY A 248 7.75 21.79 14.94
C GLY A 248 6.48 22.64 14.80
N VAL A 249 5.31 22.16 15.24
CA VAL A 249 4.11 22.99 15.45
C VAL A 249 4.08 23.55 16.87
N TRP A 250 4.18 22.69 17.89
CA TRP A 250 3.88 23.02 19.28
C TRP A 250 4.91 23.91 19.98
N ASP A 251 6.14 23.96 19.47
CA ASP A 251 7.18 24.87 19.96
C ASP A 251 6.91 26.32 19.54
N GLN A 252 6.08 26.54 18.51
CA GLN A 252 5.77 27.88 18.00
C GLN A 252 4.31 28.28 18.20
N LEU A 253 3.41 27.32 18.41
CA LEU A 253 1.97 27.56 18.51
C LEU A 253 1.40 26.91 19.76
N THR A 254 0.60 27.66 20.49
CA THR A 254 -0.18 27.16 21.62
C THR A 254 -1.37 26.32 21.15
N ASN A 255 -1.94 25.52 22.06
CA ASN A 255 -3.11 24.68 21.77
C ASN A 255 -4.31 25.52 21.28
N ASP A 256 -4.56 26.67 21.90
CA ASP A 256 -5.66 27.56 21.55
C ASP A 256 -5.42 28.26 20.21
N GLU A 257 -4.18 28.70 19.92
CA GLU A 257 -3.84 29.27 18.61
C GLU A 257 -4.04 28.26 17.49
N VAL A 258 -3.63 27.00 17.67
CA VAL A 258 -3.88 25.94 16.67
C VAL A 258 -5.37 25.74 16.45
N MET A 259 -6.17 25.73 17.52
CA MET A 259 -7.63 25.67 17.40
C MET A 259 -8.15 26.86 16.60
N ASP A 260 -7.80 28.09 16.97
CA ASP A 260 -8.28 29.33 16.36
C ASP A 260 -7.88 29.43 14.88
N LEU A 261 -6.71 28.93 14.49
CA LEU A 261 -6.31 28.83 13.09
C LEU A 261 -7.17 27.85 12.29
N ILE A 262 -7.71 26.81 12.93
CA ILE A 262 -8.56 25.79 12.29
C ILE A 262 -10.03 26.20 12.26
N LEU A 263 -10.52 26.92 13.27
CA LEU A 263 -11.94 27.25 13.43
C LEU A 263 -12.60 27.91 12.21
N PRO A 264 -11.97 28.85 11.48
CA PRO A 264 -12.54 29.41 10.26
C PRO A 264 -12.86 28.35 9.23
N TYR A 265 -11.94 27.40 9.02
CA TYR A 265 -12.06 26.33 8.04
C TYR A 265 -12.94 25.17 8.50
N PHE A 266 -13.13 25.01 9.82
CA PHE A 266 -13.98 23.95 10.37
C PHE A 266 -15.45 24.10 9.96
N LYS A 267 -15.96 25.35 9.88
CA LYS A 267 -17.35 25.61 9.47
C LYS A 267 -17.62 25.14 8.05
N ASP A 268 -16.67 25.42 7.15
CA ASP A 268 -16.77 25.13 5.72
C ASP A 268 -16.20 23.76 5.35
N LYS A 269 -15.78 22.98 6.35
CA LYS A 269 -15.20 21.63 6.20
C LYS A 269 -13.96 21.58 5.30
N GLN A 270 -13.16 22.65 5.31
CA GLN A 270 -11.96 22.84 4.48
C GLN A 270 -10.67 22.46 5.22
N ILE A 271 -10.55 21.20 5.60
CA ILE A 271 -9.51 20.82 6.54
C ILE A 271 -8.10 20.80 5.98
N GLU A 272 -7.89 20.54 4.67
CA GLU A 272 -6.58 20.63 4.06
C GLU A 272 -6.03 22.06 4.19
N LEU A 273 -6.89 23.05 3.97
CA LEU A 273 -6.55 24.46 4.18
C LEU A 273 -6.32 24.77 5.66
N ALA A 274 -7.08 24.13 6.56
CA ALA A 274 -6.83 24.24 8.00
C ALA A 274 -5.47 23.65 8.40
N THR A 275 -5.10 22.49 7.84
CA THR A 275 -3.79 21.85 8.07
C THR A 275 -2.66 22.70 7.50
N GLU A 276 -2.82 23.18 6.26
CA GLU A 276 -1.84 24.04 5.62
C GLU A 276 -1.67 25.35 6.39
N ARG A 277 -2.78 25.97 6.85
CA ARG A 277 -2.75 27.23 7.59
C ARG A 277 -1.89 27.14 8.85
N VAL A 278 -2.01 26.05 9.60
CA VAL A 278 -1.26 25.81 10.84
C VAL A 278 0.20 25.48 10.52
N VAL A 279 0.48 24.59 9.57
CA VAL A 279 1.88 24.30 9.14
C VAL A 279 2.57 25.56 8.62
N ARG A 280 1.86 26.39 7.85
CA ARG A 280 2.36 27.66 7.33
C ARG A 280 2.60 28.69 8.44
N GLU A 281 1.70 28.77 9.43
CA GLU A 281 1.90 29.65 10.58
C GLU A 281 3.14 29.26 11.37
N ALA A 282 3.25 27.97 11.73
CA ALA A 282 4.41 27.44 12.45
C ALA A 282 5.70 27.74 11.68
N PHE A 283 5.70 27.48 10.37
CA PHE A 283 6.84 27.76 9.50
C PHE A 283 7.25 29.23 9.51
N ASN A 284 6.27 30.14 9.45
CA ASN A 284 6.52 31.58 9.45
C ASN A 284 7.11 32.05 10.79
N ARG A 285 6.62 31.51 11.93
CA ARG A 285 7.16 31.83 13.26
C ARG A 285 8.58 31.30 13.42
N TRP A 286 8.84 30.06 12.99
CA TRP A 286 10.20 29.52 12.94
C TRP A 286 11.14 30.41 12.11
N LYS A 287 10.70 30.92 10.95
CA LYS A 287 11.48 31.85 10.11
C LYS A 287 11.76 33.19 10.80
N GLN A 288 10.84 33.69 11.62
CA GLN A 288 10.97 34.98 12.28
C GLN A 288 11.84 34.92 13.55
N TYR A 289 11.75 33.82 14.30
CA TYR A 289 12.30 33.74 15.67
C TYR A 289 13.48 32.78 15.82
N SER A 290 13.85 32.01 14.78
CA SER A 290 14.94 31.04 14.86
C SER A 290 15.73 30.88 13.56
N ILE A 291 17.02 30.61 13.71
CA ILE A 291 17.94 30.31 12.61
C ILE A 291 17.81 28.83 12.19
N LEU A 292 17.46 27.96 13.14
CA LEU A 292 17.14 26.54 12.93
C LEU A 292 15.63 26.36 12.79
N ARG A 293 15.18 25.53 11.84
CA ARG A 293 13.76 25.20 11.68
C ARG A 293 13.56 23.70 11.77
N ASP A 294 12.58 23.28 12.56
CA ASP A 294 12.22 21.87 12.63
C ASP A 294 11.31 21.42 11.48
N ASP A 295 11.12 20.11 11.36
CA ASP A 295 10.10 19.54 10.50
C ASP A 295 8.72 19.81 11.12
N ILE A 296 7.75 20.17 10.27
CA ILE A 296 6.44 20.62 10.75
C ILE A 296 5.39 19.68 10.18
N THR A 297 4.83 18.83 11.04
CA THR A 297 3.78 17.87 10.65
C THR A 297 2.51 18.07 11.45
N GLN A 298 1.37 18.09 10.76
CA GLN A 298 0.05 18.14 11.38
C GLN A 298 -0.94 17.22 10.68
N LEU A 299 -1.80 16.59 11.47
CA LEU A 299 -2.96 15.81 11.04
C LEU A 299 -4.26 16.47 11.52
N SER A 300 -5.24 16.65 10.62
CA SER A 300 -6.60 17.14 10.93
C SER A 300 -7.65 16.51 9.97
N LYS A 301 -8.96 16.60 10.17
CA LYS A 301 -10.09 15.84 9.54
C LYS A 301 -10.71 16.23 8.11
N ASN A 302 -10.26 15.64 6.95
CA ASN A 302 -10.81 15.37 5.53
C ASN A 302 -10.69 16.12 4.17
N GLU A 303 -10.55 15.24 3.16
CA GLU A 303 -11.24 15.17 1.82
C GLU A 303 -11.83 16.48 1.30
N ILE A 304 -11.09 17.07 0.37
CA ILE A 304 -11.51 18.21 -0.45
C ILE A 304 -12.83 17.87 -1.12
N THR A 305 -13.90 18.40 -0.56
CA THR A 305 -15.24 18.32 -1.13
C THR A 305 -15.39 19.50 -2.07
N VAL A 306 -15.62 19.22 -3.34
CA VAL A 306 -15.85 20.24 -4.37
C VAL A 306 -17.36 20.32 -4.56
N ASP A 307 -17.94 21.45 -4.19
CA ASP A 307 -19.38 21.70 -4.25
C ASP A 307 -19.64 22.90 -5.16
N PHE A 308 -20.24 22.65 -6.33
CA PHE A 308 -20.54 23.66 -7.34
C PHE A 308 -21.90 24.30 -7.06
N ASN A 309 -22.01 25.10 -5.99
CA ASN A 309 -23.29 25.74 -5.62
C ASN A 309 -23.54 27.07 -6.35
N GLU A 310 -22.50 27.77 -6.82
CA GLU A 310 -22.61 29.11 -7.42
C GLU A 310 -21.71 29.27 -8.65
N ASP A 311 -20.44 28.85 -8.53
CA ASP A 311 -19.49 28.81 -9.65
C ASP A 311 -19.30 27.38 -10.16
N ASN A 312 -19.25 27.24 -11.48
CA ASN A 312 -19.04 25.98 -12.19
C ASN A 312 -17.56 25.59 -12.30
N THR A 313 -16.66 26.27 -11.60
CA THR A 313 -15.20 26.08 -11.69
C THR A 313 -14.58 26.05 -10.31
N TRP A 314 -13.63 25.15 -10.12
CA TRP A 314 -12.85 24.99 -8.90
C TRP A 314 -11.38 24.80 -9.27
N GLU A 315 -10.48 25.51 -8.60
CA GLU A 315 -9.04 25.42 -8.82
C GLU A 315 -8.30 25.33 -7.49
N SER A 316 -7.24 24.53 -7.45
CA SER A 316 -6.28 24.55 -6.35
C SER A 316 -4.87 24.21 -6.84
N ASN A 317 -3.87 24.87 -6.27
CA ASN A 317 -2.48 24.42 -6.33
C ASN A 317 -2.23 23.43 -5.19
N LEU A 318 -1.56 22.31 -5.47
CA LEU A 318 -1.26 21.27 -4.50
C LEU A 318 0.18 20.81 -4.64
N ASP A 319 0.82 20.56 -3.49
CA ASP A 319 2.12 19.88 -3.41
C ASP A 319 1.90 18.37 -3.42
N THR A 320 2.74 17.60 -4.10
CA THR A 320 2.57 16.14 -4.21
C THR A 320 2.78 15.44 -2.87
N SER A 321 1.67 15.17 -2.18
CA SER A 321 1.53 13.94 -1.42
C SER A 321 1.45 12.76 -2.40
N SER A 322 1.77 11.54 -1.94
CA SER A 322 1.70 10.33 -2.78
C SER A 322 0.31 10.07 -3.39
N HIS A 323 -0.74 10.68 -2.82
CA HIS A 323 -2.09 10.65 -3.39
C HIS A 323 -2.95 11.82 -2.87
N SER A 324 -3.81 12.39 -3.71
CA SER A 324 -4.85 13.34 -3.28
C SER A 324 -6.20 12.95 -3.85
N THR A 325 -7.25 13.01 -3.04
CA THR A 325 -8.61 12.64 -3.45
C THR A 325 -9.55 13.83 -3.29
N PHE A 326 -10.35 14.06 -4.31
CA PHE A 326 -11.40 15.07 -4.39
C PHE A 326 -12.74 14.36 -4.51
N LYS A 327 -13.70 14.81 -3.71
CA LYS A 327 -15.09 14.36 -3.81
C LYS A 327 -15.92 15.48 -4.38
N VAL A 328 -16.28 15.37 -5.65
CA VAL A 328 -17.19 16.30 -6.30
C VAL A 328 -18.61 15.89 -5.93
N GLN A 329 -19.34 16.75 -5.24
CA GLN A 329 -20.73 16.51 -4.83
C GLN A 329 -21.65 17.56 -5.46
N LYS A 330 -22.94 17.22 -5.59
CA LYS A 330 -24.00 18.08 -6.14
C LYS A 330 -23.69 18.58 -7.56
N LEU A 331 -23.49 17.65 -8.47
CA LEU A 331 -23.41 17.96 -9.89
C LEU A 331 -24.80 18.39 -10.38
N LEU A 332 -25.06 19.71 -10.37
CA LEU A 332 -26.20 20.30 -11.09
C LEU A 332 -25.99 20.28 -12.60
N THR A 333 -24.80 19.86 -13.03
CA THR A 333 -24.36 19.86 -14.42
C THR A 333 -24.27 18.47 -15.02
N LYS A 334 -24.47 18.38 -16.34
CA LYS A 334 -24.36 17.12 -17.09
C LYS A 334 -22.92 16.59 -17.16
N TYR A 335 -21.93 17.49 -17.09
CA TYR A 335 -20.51 17.16 -17.24
C TYR A 335 -19.65 17.72 -16.13
N CYS A 336 -18.57 16.99 -15.83
CA CYS A 336 -17.46 17.38 -14.98
C CYS A 336 -16.14 17.15 -15.74
N TYR A 337 -15.35 18.20 -15.90
CA TYR A 337 -14.06 18.21 -16.56
C TYR A 337 -12.99 18.37 -15.50
N VAL A 338 -11.96 17.54 -15.58
CA VAL A 338 -10.82 17.61 -14.68
C VAL A 338 -9.59 17.82 -15.53
N ARG A 339 -8.91 18.94 -15.33
CA ARG A 339 -7.60 19.22 -15.91
C ARG A 339 -6.60 19.31 -14.78
N ILE A 340 -5.47 18.64 -14.95
CA ILE A 340 -4.31 18.82 -14.09
C ILE A 340 -3.17 19.36 -14.92
N SER A 341 -2.50 20.38 -14.41
CA SER A 341 -1.29 20.95 -14.99
C SER A 341 -0.13 20.74 -14.02
N LEU A 342 0.75 19.80 -14.39
CA LEU A 342 1.97 19.48 -13.67
C LEU A 342 3.03 20.54 -13.95
N THR A 343 3.83 20.87 -12.93
CA THR A 343 4.99 21.75 -13.09
C THR A 343 6.08 21.12 -13.98
N THR A 344 6.30 19.83 -13.82
CA THR A 344 7.25 19.02 -14.60
C THR A 344 6.55 17.80 -15.23
N ASN A 345 7.16 17.22 -16.26
CA ASN A 345 6.65 15.99 -16.87
C ASN A 345 6.90 14.82 -15.91
N ASP A 346 5.84 14.17 -15.42
CA ASP A 346 5.94 13.02 -14.54
C ASP A 346 5.14 11.83 -15.09
N PRO A 347 5.81 10.73 -15.50
CA PRO A 347 5.14 9.56 -16.06
C PRO A 347 4.46 8.70 -14.99
N SER A 348 4.88 8.82 -13.73
CA SER A 348 4.30 8.10 -12.58
C SER A 348 2.98 8.73 -12.12
N PHE A 349 2.78 10.01 -12.43
CA PHE A 349 1.54 10.69 -12.07
C PHE A 349 0.35 9.97 -12.74
N LEU A 350 -0.80 9.96 -12.09
CA LEU A 350 -2.02 9.34 -12.58
C LEU A 350 -3.21 10.16 -12.13
N LEU A 351 -4.18 10.30 -13.03
CA LEU A 351 -5.47 10.92 -12.77
C LEU A 351 -6.56 9.88 -12.99
N ILE A 352 -7.31 9.59 -11.92
CA ILE A 352 -8.31 8.52 -11.88
C ILE A 352 -9.62 9.11 -11.37
N ALA A 353 -10.77 8.64 -11.87
CA ALA A 353 -12.07 8.98 -11.31
C ALA A 353 -13.02 7.78 -11.24
N ASP A 354 -13.85 7.69 -10.19
CA ASP A 354 -14.91 6.69 -10.01
C ASP A 354 -16.20 7.38 -9.52
N TYR A 355 -17.34 6.98 -10.06
CA TYR A 355 -18.64 7.59 -9.77
C TYR A 355 -19.25 7.14 -8.43
N LYS A 356 -18.93 5.94 -7.95
CA LYS A 356 -19.62 5.31 -6.81
C LYS A 356 -18.78 5.26 -5.53
N GLN A 357 -17.47 5.18 -5.64
CA GLN A 357 -16.58 4.95 -4.49
C GLN A 357 -15.21 5.60 -4.71
N LEU A 358 -14.41 5.68 -3.64
CA LEU A 358 -13.01 6.07 -3.71
C LEU A 358 -12.23 5.11 -4.63
N PRO A 359 -11.48 5.60 -5.65
CA PRO A 359 -10.63 4.76 -6.49
C PRO A 359 -9.60 3.98 -5.66
N LYS A 360 -9.38 2.71 -5.99
CA LYS A 360 -8.38 1.89 -5.29
C LYS A 360 -6.97 2.27 -5.76
N THR A 361 -6.08 2.58 -4.81
CA THR A 361 -4.73 3.12 -5.08
C THR A 361 -3.67 2.06 -5.39
N ASN A 362 -3.96 0.76 -5.16
CA ASN A 362 -3.08 -0.33 -5.56
C ASN A 362 -3.29 -0.67 -7.04
N LEU A 363 -2.47 -0.09 -7.92
CA LEU A 363 -2.52 -0.30 -9.37
C LEU A 363 -1.87 -1.64 -9.76
N THR A 364 -2.35 -2.74 -9.20
CA THR A 364 -2.07 -4.09 -9.68
C THR A 364 -3.25 -4.57 -10.53
N SER A 365 -3.17 -4.33 -11.83
CA SER A 365 -3.84 -5.07 -12.93
C SER A 365 -5.34 -5.43 -12.83
N LYS A 366 -6.15 -4.81 -11.97
CA LYS A 366 -7.59 -5.08 -11.86
C LYS A 366 -8.39 -3.78 -11.77
N TYR A 367 -8.73 -3.21 -12.91
CA TYR A 367 -9.63 -2.04 -12.97
C TYR A 367 -11.08 -2.51 -12.98
N LYS A 368 -11.97 -1.75 -12.34
CA LYS A 368 -13.41 -2.05 -12.32
C LYS A 368 -14.20 -1.18 -13.28
N GLN A 369 -15.35 -1.70 -13.72
CA GLN A 369 -16.35 -0.97 -14.50
C GLN A 369 -16.80 0.31 -13.75
N GLY A 370 -16.44 1.49 -14.27
CA GLY A 370 -16.78 2.80 -13.70
C GLY A 370 -15.58 3.72 -13.44
N GLU A 371 -14.36 3.17 -13.39
CA GLU A 371 -13.13 3.94 -13.20
C GLU A 371 -12.63 4.51 -14.56
N LYS A 372 -12.45 5.85 -14.68
CA LYS A 372 -11.83 6.50 -15.87
C LYS A 372 -10.39 6.91 -15.60
N ILE A 373 -9.49 6.67 -16.56
CA ILE A 373 -8.04 6.94 -16.47
C ILE A 373 -7.54 7.63 -17.74
N ASP A 374 -6.70 8.66 -17.59
CA ASP A 374 -6.06 9.36 -18.71
C ASP A 374 -4.76 8.65 -19.17
N ARG A 375 -4.92 7.60 -19.98
CA ARG A 375 -3.80 6.74 -20.44
C ARG A 375 -2.94 7.35 -21.52
N ILE A 376 -3.52 8.10 -22.45
CA ILE A 376 -2.80 8.65 -23.60
C ILE A 376 -1.79 9.69 -23.09
N SER A 377 -2.25 10.66 -22.30
CA SER A 377 -1.39 11.67 -21.69
C SER A 377 -0.31 11.06 -20.79
N GLN A 378 -0.61 9.93 -20.12
CA GLN A 378 0.38 9.19 -19.34
C GLN A 378 1.50 8.61 -20.22
N LEU A 379 1.13 7.93 -21.31
CA LEU A 379 2.10 7.30 -22.23
C LEU A 379 3.03 8.32 -22.89
N GLU A 380 2.53 9.53 -23.15
CA GLU A 380 3.33 10.62 -23.72
C GLU A 380 4.03 11.48 -22.67
N ASN A 381 3.86 11.16 -21.37
CA ASN A 381 4.43 11.93 -20.27
C ASN A 381 4.08 13.43 -20.35
N ARG A 382 2.81 13.75 -20.64
CA ARG A 382 2.35 15.14 -20.79
C ARG A 382 2.33 15.87 -19.44
N LYS A 383 2.66 17.17 -19.48
CA LYS A 383 2.45 18.07 -18.33
C LYS A 383 0.99 18.25 -17.98
N SER A 384 0.09 18.19 -18.96
CA SER A 384 -1.34 18.32 -18.71
C SER A 384 -2.07 17.00 -18.90
N ARG A 385 -2.97 16.69 -17.97
CA ARG A 385 -3.81 15.49 -17.95
C ARG A 385 -5.27 15.86 -17.84
N PHE A 386 -6.14 15.12 -18.51
CA PHE A 386 -7.52 15.50 -18.76
C PHE A 386 -8.48 14.32 -18.60
N LEU A 387 -9.57 14.54 -17.87
CA LEU A 387 -10.70 13.62 -17.82
C LEU A 387 -12.01 14.39 -18.02
N LYS A 388 -12.77 14.00 -19.06
CA LYS A 388 -14.18 14.36 -19.22
C LYS A 388 -15.07 13.28 -18.63
N LEU A 389 -15.89 13.65 -17.66
CA LEU A 389 -16.77 12.75 -16.92
C LEU A 389 -18.23 13.16 -17.16
N LYS A 390 -19.04 12.23 -17.68
CA LYS A 390 -20.50 12.42 -17.74
C LYS A 390 -21.03 12.26 -16.32
N ALA A 391 -21.57 13.31 -15.74
CA ALA A 391 -22.10 13.32 -14.39
C ALA A 391 -23.50 12.70 -14.39
N THR A 392 -23.58 11.37 -14.45
CA THR A 392 -24.85 10.63 -14.33
C THR A 392 -25.25 10.36 -12.87
N GLN A 393 -24.41 10.76 -11.91
CA GLN A 393 -24.56 10.51 -10.48
C GLN A 393 -24.30 11.80 -9.69
N GLU A 394 -24.88 11.89 -8.49
CA GLU A 394 -24.74 13.07 -7.62
C GLU A 394 -23.32 13.28 -7.07
N VAL A 395 -22.46 12.26 -7.18
CA VAL A 395 -21.10 12.26 -6.64
C VAL A 395 -20.12 11.67 -7.64
N ILE A 396 -18.93 12.27 -7.73
CA ILE A 396 -17.77 11.72 -8.45
C ILE A 396 -16.56 11.83 -7.53
N TYR A 397 -15.81 10.75 -7.38
CA TYR A 397 -14.51 10.74 -6.72
C TYR A 397 -13.41 10.86 -7.77
N ILE A 398 -12.51 11.83 -7.60
CA ILE A 398 -11.33 12.04 -8.43
C ILE A 398 -10.11 11.81 -7.54
N THR A 399 -9.11 11.08 -8.01
CA THR A 399 -7.87 10.84 -7.26
C THR A 399 -6.66 11.04 -8.16
N THR A 400 -5.69 11.78 -7.64
CA THR A 400 -4.35 11.91 -8.18
C THR A 400 -3.43 10.95 -7.44
N LEU A 401 -2.58 10.23 -8.18
CA LEU A 401 -1.55 9.35 -7.61
C LEU A 401 -0.20 9.75 -8.21
N ALA A 402 0.85 9.79 -7.39
CA ALA A 402 2.21 10.05 -7.84
C ALA A 402 3.20 9.26 -6.99
N ASP A 403 4.24 8.70 -7.61
CA ASP A 403 5.26 7.92 -6.90
C ASP A 403 6.34 8.82 -6.24
N TYR A 404 6.41 10.11 -6.60
CA TYR A 404 7.46 11.04 -6.15
C TYR A 404 6.94 12.31 -5.47
N SER A 405 7.58 12.69 -4.36
CA SER A 405 7.17 13.78 -3.44
C SER A 405 7.80 15.15 -3.71
N LEU A 406 8.18 15.45 -4.97
CA LEU A 406 8.98 16.65 -5.30
C LEU A 406 8.34 17.59 -6.35
N ASN A 407 7.06 17.42 -6.70
CA ASN A 407 6.39 18.27 -7.69
C ASN A 407 5.19 18.99 -7.06
N SER A 408 4.85 20.17 -7.58
CA SER A 408 3.54 20.78 -7.36
C SER A 408 2.72 20.72 -8.65
N TYR A 409 1.40 20.73 -8.52
CA TYR A 409 0.48 20.73 -9.66
C TYR A 409 -0.74 21.58 -9.38
N ASN A 410 -1.30 22.14 -10.45
CA ASN A 410 -2.61 22.79 -10.40
C ASN A 410 -3.66 21.78 -10.85
N ILE A 411 -4.74 21.68 -10.09
CA ILE A 411 -5.94 20.96 -10.50
C ILE A 411 -7.05 21.97 -10.76
N TYR A 412 -7.71 21.79 -11.90
CA TYR A 412 -8.86 22.54 -12.34
C TYR A 412 -10.01 21.56 -12.51
N ILE A 413 -11.12 21.78 -11.82
CA ILE A 413 -12.33 21.00 -11.96
C ILE A 413 -13.42 21.96 -12.42
N THR A 414 -14.00 21.68 -13.58
CA THR A 414 -15.05 22.52 -14.18
C THR A 414 -16.28 21.67 -14.41
N ALA A 415 -17.40 22.08 -13.84
CA ALA A 415 -18.73 21.58 -14.13
C ALA A 415 -19.32 22.38 -15.30
N SER A 416 -19.99 21.75 -16.26
CA SER A 416 -20.70 22.49 -17.33
C SER A 416 -21.99 21.82 -17.77
N ASN A 417 -22.99 22.66 -18.04
CA ASN A 417 -24.27 22.29 -18.65
C ASN A 417 -24.25 22.30 -20.17
N GLU A 418 -23.30 23.03 -20.73
CA GLU A 418 -23.08 23.07 -22.18
C GLU A 418 -22.29 21.82 -22.58
N GLU A 419 -22.63 21.27 -23.74
CA GLU A 419 -21.86 20.19 -24.37
C GLU A 419 -20.53 20.77 -24.84
N LEU A 420 -19.59 20.92 -23.91
CA LEU A 420 -18.25 21.41 -24.22
C LEU A 420 -17.41 20.21 -24.65
N CYS A 421 -16.74 20.34 -25.79
CA CYS A 421 -15.60 19.48 -26.05
C CYS A 421 -14.36 20.02 -25.38
N ASP A 422 -13.39 19.14 -25.20
CA ASP A 422 -12.11 19.50 -24.60
C ASP A 422 -11.53 20.71 -25.38
N ASN A 423 -10.95 21.69 -24.69
CA ASN A 423 -10.51 22.98 -25.28
C ASN A 423 -9.48 22.83 -26.43
N SER A 424 -8.97 21.62 -26.70
CA SER A 424 -8.04 21.27 -27.79
C SER A 424 -8.67 20.47 -28.94
N CYS A 425 -9.94 20.09 -28.83
CA CYS A 425 -10.65 19.25 -29.79
C CYS A 425 -10.70 19.85 -31.21
N PHE A 426 -10.95 21.16 -31.27
CA PHE A 426 -11.23 21.89 -32.51
C PHE A 426 -10.04 21.95 -33.48
N THR A 427 -8.84 21.55 -33.05
CA THR A 427 -7.66 21.53 -33.92
C THR A 427 -7.69 20.37 -34.90
N ASN A 428 -8.07 19.17 -34.45
CA ASN A 428 -7.96 17.92 -35.23
C ASN A 428 -9.20 17.02 -35.10
N GLY A 429 -10.35 17.59 -34.75
CA GLY A 429 -11.58 16.85 -34.51
C GLY A 429 -12.80 17.75 -34.53
N VAL A 430 -13.96 17.11 -34.57
CA VAL A 430 -15.26 17.77 -34.44
C VAL A 430 -15.87 17.35 -33.11
N CYS A 431 -16.45 18.32 -32.41
CA CYS A 431 -17.17 18.04 -31.18
C CYS A 431 -18.53 17.39 -31.50
N GLU A 432 -18.71 16.11 -31.14
CA GLU A 432 -19.96 15.40 -31.39
C GLU A 432 -20.28 14.45 -30.23
N ASN A 433 -21.55 14.37 -29.83
CA ASN A 433 -22.06 13.43 -28.81
C ASN A 433 -21.21 13.41 -27.52
N ASP A 434 -20.89 14.59 -27.01
CA ASP A 434 -20.13 14.76 -25.77
C ASP A 434 -18.71 14.20 -25.78
N GLY A 435 -18.08 14.08 -26.95
CA GLY A 435 -16.70 13.70 -27.09
C GLY A 435 -16.07 14.31 -28.34
N CYS A 436 -14.76 14.20 -28.44
CA CYS A 436 -14.09 14.54 -29.68
C CYS A 436 -14.23 13.39 -30.68
N ASN A 437 -14.93 13.66 -31.78
CA ASN A 437 -14.87 12.84 -32.97
C ASN A 437 -13.64 13.28 -33.77
N CYS A 438 -12.52 12.61 -33.51
CA CYS A 438 -11.25 12.94 -34.17
C CYS A 438 -11.33 12.76 -35.67
N GLN A 439 -10.69 13.66 -36.41
CA GLN A 439 -10.44 13.47 -37.83
C GLN A 439 -9.67 12.16 -38.05
N SER A 440 -9.81 11.58 -39.24
CA SER A 440 -9.08 10.36 -39.61
C SER A 440 -7.57 10.57 -39.35
N SER A 441 -6.94 9.62 -38.65
CA SER A 441 -5.54 9.69 -38.17
C SER A 441 -5.29 10.46 -36.87
N PHE A 442 -6.31 10.82 -36.09
CA PHE A 442 -6.12 11.39 -34.75
C PHE A 442 -6.85 10.58 -33.69
N ILE A 443 -6.24 10.49 -32.52
CA ILE A 443 -6.72 9.74 -31.36
C ILE A 443 -6.47 10.57 -30.09
N GLY A 444 -7.20 10.26 -29.03
CA GLY A 444 -7.20 11.10 -27.83
C GLY A 444 -8.59 11.21 -27.23
N ASN A 445 -8.69 11.77 -26.04
CA ASN A 445 -9.95 12.40 -25.63
C ASN A 445 -10.09 13.80 -26.25
N ASP A 446 -8.95 14.39 -26.65
CA ASP A 446 -8.81 15.74 -27.19
C ASP A 446 -8.24 15.80 -28.62
N CYS A 447 -8.16 14.66 -29.32
CA CYS A 447 -7.59 14.51 -30.67
C CYS A 447 -6.19 15.09 -30.86
N HIS A 448 -5.41 15.18 -29.79
CA HIS A 448 -4.07 15.73 -29.88
C HIS A 448 -3.10 14.77 -30.57
N GLN A 449 -3.30 13.46 -30.42
CA GLN A 449 -2.31 12.48 -30.86
C GLN A 449 -2.59 11.99 -32.27
N LYS A 450 -1.62 12.13 -33.17
CA LYS A 450 -1.69 11.55 -34.51
C LYS A 450 -1.50 10.03 -34.44
N SER A 451 -2.42 9.26 -35.00
CA SER A 451 -2.28 7.82 -35.23
C SER A 451 -2.03 7.53 -36.70
N GLN A 452 -1.32 6.44 -36.98
CA GLN A 452 -1.23 5.88 -38.31
C GLN A 452 -2.33 4.84 -38.49
N GLU A 453 -3.22 5.07 -39.43
CA GLU A 453 -4.27 4.10 -39.78
C GLU A 453 -3.67 2.93 -40.56
N LEU A 454 -4.08 1.71 -40.21
CA LEU A 454 -3.66 0.47 -40.87
C LEU A 454 -4.84 -0.15 -41.62
N TYR A 455 -4.59 -0.52 -42.88
CA TYR A 455 -5.55 -1.18 -43.76
C TYR A 455 -5.19 -2.65 -43.96
N SER A 456 -6.21 -3.47 -44.23
CA SER A 456 -6.04 -4.91 -44.41
C SER A 456 -5.13 -5.25 -45.59
N GLU A 457 -4.47 -6.40 -45.50
CA GLU A 457 -3.52 -6.95 -46.49
C GLU A 457 -2.35 -6.02 -46.83
N THR A 458 -2.10 -5.00 -45.99
CA THR A 458 -1.04 -4.02 -46.20
C THR A 458 0.08 -4.25 -45.19
N THR A 459 1.33 -4.20 -45.66
CA THR A 459 2.52 -4.24 -44.80
C THR A 459 3.11 -2.84 -44.67
N TYR A 460 3.18 -2.35 -43.44
CA TYR A 460 3.69 -1.02 -43.12
C TYR A 460 5.10 -1.11 -42.54
N LYS A 461 6.06 -0.44 -43.17
CA LYS A 461 7.40 -0.24 -42.62
C LYS A 461 7.44 1.06 -41.84
N ILE A 462 7.75 0.97 -40.56
CA ILE A 462 7.74 2.08 -39.62
C ILE A 462 9.15 2.26 -39.06
N TYR A 463 9.60 3.50 -39.01
CA TYR A 463 10.88 3.90 -38.44
C TYR A 463 10.63 4.86 -37.28
N PHE A 464 11.33 4.69 -36.15
CA PHE A 464 11.30 5.67 -35.07
C PHE A 464 12.28 6.81 -35.36
N GLU A 465 11.80 8.05 -35.31
CA GLU A 465 12.65 9.24 -35.45
C GLU A 465 13.52 9.46 -34.20
N GLN A 466 14.57 10.28 -34.31
CA GLN A 466 15.39 10.65 -33.15
C GLN A 466 14.51 11.31 -32.07
N ASN A 467 14.62 10.83 -30.83
CA ASN A 467 13.81 11.25 -29.68
C ASN A 467 12.32 10.82 -29.72
N GLN A 468 11.89 10.04 -30.71
CA GLN A 468 10.56 9.45 -30.71
C GLN A 468 10.56 8.11 -29.99
N SER A 469 9.97 8.05 -28.79
CA SER A 469 9.88 6.83 -27.98
C SER A 469 8.58 6.05 -28.19
N ILE A 470 7.57 6.64 -28.83
CA ILE A 470 6.24 6.06 -28.99
C ILE A 470 5.62 6.38 -30.35
N LYS A 471 4.93 5.40 -30.93
CA LYS A 471 4.07 5.56 -32.12
C LYS A 471 2.70 4.98 -31.87
N PHE A 472 1.69 5.59 -32.48
CA PHE A 472 0.30 5.23 -32.30
C PHE A 472 -0.33 4.79 -33.61
N PHE A 473 -1.20 3.79 -33.51
CA PHE A 473 -1.86 3.16 -34.65
C PHE A 473 -3.35 2.97 -34.37
N SER A 474 -4.13 3.00 -35.44
CA SER A 474 -5.57 2.79 -35.42
C SER A 474 -6.01 1.84 -36.54
N ILE A 475 -7.00 0.99 -36.27
CA ILE A 475 -7.63 0.11 -37.25
C ILE A 475 -9.15 0.31 -37.16
N ASP A 476 -9.81 0.61 -38.26
CA ASP A 476 -11.26 0.60 -38.32
C ASP A 476 -11.80 -0.84 -38.34
N LEU A 477 -12.61 -1.18 -37.35
CA LEU A 477 -13.24 -2.48 -37.17
C LEU A 477 -14.62 -2.58 -37.84
N ASN A 478 -15.21 -1.48 -38.31
CA ASN A 478 -16.53 -1.46 -38.94
C ASN A 478 -16.64 -2.47 -40.09
N HIS A 479 -15.54 -2.64 -40.84
CA HIS A 479 -15.46 -3.52 -42.00
C HIS A 479 -14.98 -4.95 -41.68
N LEU A 480 -14.70 -5.23 -40.40
CA LEU A 480 -14.06 -6.48 -39.94
C LEU A 480 -14.97 -7.31 -39.02
N ILE A 481 -16.26 -6.98 -38.95
CA ILE A 481 -17.24 -7.71 -38.13
C ILE A 481 -17.24 -9.19 -38.53
N ASN A 482 -17.17 -10.08 -37.53
CA ASN A 482 -17.11 -11.53 -37.71
C ASN A 482 -15.87 -12.06 -38.48
N GLN A 483 -14.79 -11.27 -38.55
CA GLN A 483 -13.52 -11.70 -39.13
C GLN A 483 -12.47 -11.93 -38.04
N MET A 484 -11.44 -12.71 -38.38
CA MET A 484 -10.24 -12.84 -37.56
C MET A 484 -9.28 -11.69 -37.89
N LEU A 485 -8.99 -10.85 -36.88
CA LEU A 485 -7.95 -9.84 -36.95
C LEU A 485 -6.61 -10.47 -36.61
N ARG A 486 -5.66 -10.39 -37.54
CA ARG A 486 -4.27 -10.79 -37.31
C ARG A 486 -3.31 -9.63 -37.54
N LEU A 487 -2.53 -9.29 -36.53
CA LEU A 487 -1.46 -8.29 -36.58
C LEU A 487 -0.13 -8.98 -36.37
N ASP A 488 0.66 -9.09 -37.43
CA ASP A 488 2.03 -9.58 -37.37
C ASP A 488 2.98 -8.38 -37.23
N PHE A 489 3.81 -8.39 -36.20
CA PHE A 489 4.84 -7.40 -35.94
C PHE A 489 6.21 -8.06 -36.13
N GLN A 490 7.07 -7.44 -36.93
CA GLN A 490 8.44 -7.88 -37.12
C GLN A 490 9.39 -6.69 -36.98
N THR A 491 10.45 -6.85 -36.21
CA THR A 491 11.46 -5.81 -36.00
C THR A 491 12.87 -6.38 -36.04
N ASP A 492 13.82 -5.54 -36.45
CA ASP A 492 15.25 -5.83 -36.48
C ASP A 492 15.90 -5.80 -35.09
N CYS A 493 15.22 -5.27 -34.08
CA CYS A 493 15.76 -5.19 -32.73
C CYS A 493 15.13 -6.23 -31.78
N ILE A 494 15.97 -6.88 -30.98
CA ILE A 494 15.53 -7.93 -30.04
C ILE A 494 15.14 -7.28 -28.71
N ASN A 495 13.93 -7.53 -28.21
CA ASN A 495 13.43 -7.09 -26.89
C ASN A 495 13.37 -5.57 -26.65
N CYS A 496 13.50 -4.78 -27.71
CA CYS A 496 13.51 -3.30 -27.72
C CYS A 496 12.10 -2.69 -27.76
N LEU A 497 11.11 -3.37 -28.35
CA LEU A 497 9.78 -2.84 -28.58
C LEU A 497 8.75 -3.46 -27.65
N THR A 498 7.76 -2.67 -27.26
CA THR A 498 6.61 -3.11 -26.48
C THR A 498 5.34 -2.55 -27.08
N ILE A 499 4.40 -3.44 -27.38
CA ILE A 499 3.10 -3.07 -27.93
C ILE A 499 2.13 -2.93 -26.77
N ILE A 500 1.41 -1.82 -26.73
CA ILE A 500 0.39 -1.52 -25.73
C ILE A 500 -0.91 -1.30 -26.46
N ILE A 501 -1.85 -2.23 -26.34
CA ILE A 501 -3.22 -2.06 -26.83
C ILE A 501 -4.02 -1.33 -25.76
N TYR A 502 -4.65 -0.22 -26.12
CA TYR A 502 -5.43 0.58 -25.17
C TYR A 502 -6.71 1.11 -25.85
N LYS A 503 -7.82 1.08 -25.10
CA LYS A 503 -9.13 1.61 -25.53
C LYS A 503 -9.74 0.89 -26.75
N THR A 504 -10.39 -0.25 -26.49
CA THR A 504 -11.41 -0.88 -27.35
C THR A 504 -12.49 -1.51 -26.48
N LYS A 505 -13.72 -0.99 -26.51
CA LYS A 505 -14.87 -1.65 -25.84
C LYS A 505 -15.26 -2.98 -26.50
N ALA A 506 -14.75 -3.22 -27.70
CA ALA A 506 -15.24 -4.22 -28.64
C ALA A 506 -14.45 -5.52 -28.70
N LEU A 507 -13.31 -5.66 -28.02
CA LEU A 507 -12.40 -6.77 -28.27
C LEU A 507 -11.88 -7.41 -26.98
N LEU A 508 -11.78 -8.75 -27.05
CA LEU A 508 -11.21 -9.72 -26.09
C LEU A 508 -12.24 -10.47 -25.21
N GLN A 509 -13.10 -11.26 -25.85
CA GLN A 509 -13.65 -12.48 -25.23
C GLN A 509 -12.99 -13.70 -25.85
N SER A 510 -12.09 -14.34 -25.12
CA SER A 510 -11.88 -15.78 -25.25
C SER A 510 -11.99 -16.39 -23.85
N ASP A 511 -12.66 -17.52 -23.75
CA ASP A 511 -13.15 -18.15 -22.52
C ASP A 511 -12.07 -18.59 -21.51
N ASN A 512 -10.81 -18.18 -21.70
CA ASN A 512 -9.71 -18.40 -20.76
C ASN A 512 -9.10 -17.11 -20.17
N PHE A 513 -9.69 -15.94 -20.39
CA PHE A 513 -9.10 -14.68 -19.91
C PHE A 513 -10.16 -13.79 -19.24
N THR A 514 -10.29 -13.92 -17.93
CA THR A 514 -11.10 -13.04 -17.07
C THR A 514 -10.38 -11.71 -16.79
N ASN A 515 -10.02 -10.95 -17.82
CA ASN A 515 -9.42 -9.63 -17.62
C ASN A 515 -10.17 -8.57 -18.44
N ASP A 516 -11.07 -7.87 -17.76
CA ASP A 516 -11.71 -6.60 -18.18
C ASP A 516 -10.69 -5.43 -18.32
N ASN A 517 -9.44 -5.74 -18.64
CA ASN A 517 -8.32 -4.82 -18.60
C ASN A 517 -8.13 -4.16 -19.96
N TYR A 518 -8.54 -2.89 -20.06
CA TYR A 518 -8.29 -1.99 -21.20
C TYR A 518 -6.81 -1.58 -21.39
N LEU A 519 -5.88 -2.49 -21.10
CA LEU A 519 -4.45 -2.36 -21.34
C LEU A 519 -3.85 -3.77 -21.46
N GLN A 520 -3.51 -4.19 -22.69
CA GLN A 520 -2.72 -5.40 -22.91
C GLN A 520 -1.33 -5.02 -23.40
N THR A 521 -0.31 -5.60 -22.78
CA THR A 521 1.08 -5.34 -23.11
C THR A 521 1.70 -6.59 -23.70
N PHE A 522 2.23 -6.47 -24.92
CA PHE A 522 2.93 -7.54 -25.60
C PHE A 522 4.38 -7.13 -25.81
N GLN A 523 5.30 -7.96 -25.32
CA GLN A 523 6.73 -7.76 -25.59
C GLN A 523 7.11 -8.51 -26.85
N ILE A 524 7.78 -7.84 -27.79
CA ILE A 524 8.28 -8.51 -29.00
C ILE A 524 9.54 -9.28 -28.61
N GLN A 525 9.41 -10.60 -28.43
CA GLN A 525 10.52 -11.49 -28.16
C GLN A 525 11.09 -12.02 -29.47
N ASN A 526 12.42 -12.04 -29.60
CA ASN A 526 13.12 -12.55 -30.80
C ASN A 526 12.75 -11.82 -32.11
N GLY A 527 12.33 -10.56 -32.03
CA GLY A 527 12.06 -9.71 -33.19
C GLY A 527 10.74 -9.97 -33.92
N GLN A 528 9.89 -10.89 -33.46
CA GLN A 528 8.58 -11.15 -34.07
C GLN A 528 7.49 -11.42 -33.03
N ILE A 529 6.25 -10.99 -33.31
CA ILE A 529 5.06 -11.36 -32.54
C ILE A 529 3.81 -11.28 -33.42
N ALA A 530 2.87 -12.21 -33.25
CA ALA A 530 1.56 -12.16 -33.90
C ALA A 530 0.46 -12.02 -32.84
N ILE A 531 -0.41 -11.02 -33.01
CA ILE A 531 -1.59 -10.82 -32.18
C ILE A 531 -2.81 -11.21 -33.02
N ILE A 532 -3.57 -12.20 -32.54
CA ILE A 532 -4.71 -12.77 -33.25
C ILE A 532 -5.96 -12.65 -32.37
N THR A 533 -7.05 -12.11 -32.90
CA THR A 533 -8.31 -11.94 -32.15
C THR A 533 -9.52 -11.97 -33.07
N GLN A 534 -10.65 -12.50 -32.58
CA GLN A 534 -11.91 -12.55 -33.32
C GLN A 534 -12.74 -11.29 -33.05
N ILE A 535 -13.23 -10.64 -34.10
CA ILE A 535 -14.15 -9.50 -33.96
C ILE A 535 -15.58 -10.01 -33.72
N PRO A 536 -16.28 -9.56 -32.67
CA PRO A 536 -17.62 -10.04 -32.34
C PRO A 536 -18.67 -9.66 -33.39
N TYR A 537 -19.78 -10.42 -33.43
CA TYR A 537 -20.90 -10.25 -34.36
C TYR A 537 -21.62 -8.90 -34.28
N THR A 538 -21.57 -8.25 -33.11
CA THR A 538 -22.18 -6.94 -32.90
C THR A 538 -21.20 -6.03 -32.16
N LEU A 539 -20.86 -4.91 -32.80
CA LEU A 539 -20.08 -3.84 -32.19
C LEU A 539 -21.06 -2.83 -31.58
N SER A 540 -20.84 -2.42 -30.33
CA SER A 540 -21.75 -1.49 -29.63
C SER A 540 -21.83 -0.15 -30.37
N THR A 541 -23.03 0.36 -30.60
CA THR A 541 -23.32 1.60 -31.37
C THR A 541 -22.80 2.91 -30.74
N ILE A 542 -22.23 2.86 -29.52
CA ILE A 542 -21.98 4.04 -28.68
C ILE A 542 -20.49 4.49 -28.71
N SER A 543 -19.60 3.78 -29.40
CA SER A 543 -18.18 4.17 -29.50
C SER A 543 -17.63 3.91 -30.89
N GLN A 544 -16.78 4.82 -31.38
CA GLN A 544 -15.95 4.61 -32.57
C GLN A 544 -15.38 3.19 -32.57
N GLN A 545 -15.69 2.42 -33.62
CA GLN A 545 -15.29 1.02 -33.77
C GLN A 545 -13.82 0.92 -34.20
N ILE A 546 -12.93 1.61 -33.49
CA ILE A 546 -11.52 1.73 -33.85
C ILE A 546 -10.66 1.01 -32.80
N LEU A 547 -9.82 0.09 -33.26
CA LEU A 547 -8.77 -0.51 -32.44
C LEU A 547 -7.55 0.40 -32.39
N ASN A 548 -7.25 0.92 -31.20
CA ASN A 548 -6.08 1.76 -30.97
C ASN A 548 -4.98 1.00 -30.22
N PHE A 549 -3.74 1.19 -30.64
CA PHE A 549 -2.58 0.67 -29.93
C PHE A 549 -1.36 1.58 -30.11
N ALA A 550 -0.42 1.47 -29.18
CA ALA A 550 0.87 2.13 -29.23
C ALA A 550 1.98 1.10 -29.35
N VAL A 551 3.08 1.48 -30.01
CA VAL A 551 4.34 0.75 -29.95
C VAL A 551 5.38 1.66 -29.31
N LEU A 552 5.94 1.19 -28.20
CA LEU A 552 6.96 1.89 -27.41
C LEU A 552 8.33 1.32 -27.72
N ASN A 553 9.29 2.20 -27.95
CA ASN A 553 10.70 1.88 -28.08
C ASN A 553 11.39 2.10 -26.72
N LYS A 554 11.83 1.01 -26.07
CA LYS A 554 12.49 1.05 -24.76
C LYS A 554 13.85 1.76 -24.78
N TYR A 555 14.49 1.82 -25.94
CA TYR A 555 15.84 2.38 -26.08
C TYR A 555 15.83 3.47 -27.17
N SER A 556 15.32 4.65 -26.81
CA SER A 556 15.18 5.82 -27.70
C SER A 556 16.48 6.35 -28.31
N ASN A 557 17.64 5.88 -27.83
CA ASN A 557 18.97 6.36 -28.23
C ASN A 557 19.67 5.51 -29.31
N PHE A 558 19.07 4.42 -29.78
CA PHE A 558 19.67 3.58 -30.83
C PHE A 558 19.13 3.90 -32.22
N GLN A 559 20.01 3.86 -33.22
CA GLN A 559 19.68 4.10 -34.63
C GLN A 559 18.67 3.06 -35.15
N SER A 560 17.62 3.57 -35.79
CA SER A 560 16.68 2.89 -36.69
C SER A 560 16.23 1.50 -36.25
N THR A 561 15.23 1.45 -35.36
CA THR A 561 14.40 0.26 -35.21
C THR A 561 13.38 0.25 -36.33
N SER A 562 13.52 -0.67 -37.29
CA SER A 562 12.48 -0.89 -38.31
C SER A 562 11.42 -1.82 -37.73
N LEU A 563 10.15 -1.42 -37.85
CA LEU A 563 9.00 -2.22 -37.48
C LEU A 563 8.15 -2.45 -38.73
N GLN A 564 7.94 -3.71 -39.07
CA GLN A 564 6.94 -4.14 -40.03
C GLN A 564 5.69 -4.54 -39.29
N ILE A 565 4.57 -3.90 -39.63
CA ILE A 565 3.24 -4.32 -39.18
C ILE A 565 2.50 -4.84 -40.41
N ARG A 566 2.08 -6.09 -40.37
CA ARG A 566 1.19 -6.66 -41.37
C ARG A 566 -0.16 -6.93 -40.72
N PHE A 567 -1.19 -6.31 -41.28
CA PHE A 567 -2.57 -6.55 -40.88
C PHE A 567 -3.22 -7.47 -41.93
N ASN A 568 -3.64 -8.66 -41.51
CA ASN A 568 -4.38 -9.61 -42.35
C ASN A 568 -5.80 -9.81 -41.81
N GLN A 569 -6.74 -9.98 -42.73
CA GLN A 569 -8.11 -10.41 -42.43
C GLN A 569 -8.29 -11.85 -42.92
N ASP A 570 -8.54 -12.80 -42.01
CA ASP A 570 -8.87 -14.17 -42.42
C ASP A 570 -10.39 -14.31 -42.54
N SER A 571 -10.87 -14.59 -43.76
CA SER A 571 -12.29 -14.74 -44.10
C SER A 571 -12.83 -16.15 -43.80
N GLN A 572 -12.28 -16.87 -42.83
CA GLN A 572 -12.76 -18.23 -42.56
C GLN A 572 -14.15 -18.20 -41.92
N ASP A 573 -15.15 -18.55 -42.73
CA ASP A 573 -16.52 -18.87 -42.30
C ASP A 573 -16.50 -19.81 -41.09
N ILE A 574 -17.07 -19.35 -39.99
CA ILE A 574 -17.23 -20.12 -38.75
C ILE A 574 -18.22 -21.31 -38.92
N ASN A 575 -18.80 -21.51 -40.11
CA ASN A 575 -19.77 -22.59 -40.36
C ASN A 575 -19.35 -23.68 -41.35
N ASN A 576 -18.13 -23.70 -41.89
CA ASN A 576 -17.72 -24.74 -42.86
C ASN A 576 -16.33 -25.35 -42.63
N ASN A 577 -15.99 -25.67 -41.37
CA ASN A 577 -14.86 -26.56 -41.05
C ASN A 577 -15.32 -27.84 -40.32
N GLN A 578 -16.47 -28.41 -40.73
CA GLN A 578 -16.79 -29.83 -40.51
C GLN A 578 -16.71 -30.68 -41.79
N GLN A 579 -16.42 -30.11 -42.95
CA GLN A 579 -16.20 -30.85 -44.19
C GLN A 579 -14.97 -30.26 -44.89
N GLU A 580 -14.09 -31.12 -45.38
CA GLU A 580 -12.81 -30.80 -46.05
C GLU A 580 -11.55 -30.60 -45.18
N LYS A 581 -11.29 -31.56 -44.27
CA LYS A 581 -9.97 -32.21 -44.16
C LYS A 581 -10.11 -33.74 -43.95
N ASN A 582 -10.89 -34.38 -44.82
CA ASN A 582 -10.59 -35.73 -45.32
C ASN A 582 -9.98 -35.47 -46.70
N GLU A 583 -8.71 -35.71 -47.01
CA GLU A 583 -7.98 -36.95 -46.88
C GLU A 583 -6.48 -36.69 -46.65
N GLN A 584 -5.93 -37.32 -45.62
CA GLN A 584 -4.62 -38.00 -45.55
C GLN A 584 -4.11 -37.96 -44.11
N ASN A 585 -4.72 -38.80 -43.27
CA ASN A 585 -4.01 -39.67 -42.35
C ASN A 585 -4.98 -40.78 -41.93
N LYS A 586 -4.87 -41.95 -42.59
CA LYS A 586 -5.56 -43.17 -42.16
C LYS A 586 -5.10 -43.50 -40.74
N GLN A 587 -5.91 -43.21 -39.73
CA GLN A 587 -5.78 -43.84 -38.42
C GLN A 587 -6.67 -45.09 -38.39
N ILE A 588 -6.01 -46.24 -38.24
CA ILE A 588 -6.64 -47.55 -38.04
C ILE A 588 -7.17 -47.58 -36.60
N TYR A 589 -8.49 -47.66 -36.44
CA TYR A 589 -9.10 -47.97 -35.15
C TYR A 589 -9.15 -49.49 -34.99
N ILE A 590 -8.27 -50.05 -34.15
CA ILE A 590 -8.38 -51.44 -33.70
C ILE A 590 -9.38 -51.45 -32.55
N ILE A 591 -10.59 -51.94 -32.81
CA ILE A 591 -11.57 -52.22 -31.76
C ILE A 591 -11.09 -53.46 -31.01
N VAL A 592 -10.56 -53.24 -29.82
CA VAL A 592 -10.12 -54.33 -28.93
C VAL A 592 -11.29 -54.65 -27.98
N PRO A 593 -11.87 -55.87 -28.03
CA PRO A 593 -12.98 -56.23 -27.15
C PRO A 593 -12.54 -56.16 -25.68
N VAL A 594 -13.38 -55.59 -24.83
CA VAL A 594 -13.10 -55.31 -23.40
C VAL A 594 -12.53 -56.53 -22.63
N GLY A 595 -12.79 -57.76 -23.09
CA GLY A 595 -12.23 -58.99 -22.52
C GLY A 595 -10.70 -59.15 -22.63
N THR A 596 -10.04 -58.59 -23.65
CA THR A 596 -8.58 -58.78 -23.83
C THR A 596 -7.75 -57.86 -22.93
N ILE A 597 -8.29 -56.72 -22.52
CA ILE A 597 -7.64 -55.81 -21.54
C ILE A 597 -7.59 -56.49 -20.17
N ILE A 598 -8.63 -57.23 -19.78
CA ILE A 598 -8.66 -57.98 -18.52
C ILE A 598 -7.61 -59.11 -18.56
N ILE A 599 -7.47 -59.80 -19.69
CA ILE A 599 -6.44 -60.85 -19.87
C ILE A 599 -5.03 -60.23 -19.82
N LEU A 600 -4.80 -59.08 -20.45
CA LEU A 600 -3.52 -58.36 -20.41
C LEU A 600 -3.16 -57.91 -18.99
N ILE A 601 -4.12 -57.44 -18.21
CA ILE A 601 -3.88 -57.06 -16.80
C ILE A 601 -3.54 -58.29 -15.96
N ILE A 602 -4.20 -59.42 -16.18
CA ILE A 602 -3.89 -60.69 -15.49
C ILE A 602 -2.50 -61.19 -15.88
N ILE A 603 -2.12 -61.10 -17.16
CA ILE A 603 -0.79 -61.49 -17.66
C ILE A 603 0.29 -60.56 -17.09
N ILE A 604 0.07 -59.25 -17.05
CA ILE A 604 1.00 -58.28 -16.45
C ILE A 604 1.16 -58.56 -14.95
N PHE A 605 0.06 -58.86 -14.25
CA PHE A 605 0.12 -59.22 -12.83
C PHE A 605 0.92 -60.52 -12.61
N PHE A 606 0.78 -61.51 -13.50
CA PHE A 606 1.58 -62.74 -13.47
C PHE A 606 3.06 -62.49 -13.81
N ILE A 607 3.37 -61.66 -14.81
CA ILE A 607 4.73 -61.29 -15.22
C ILE A 607 5.44 -60.50 -14.10
N LEU A 608 4.74 -59.62 -13.40
CA LEU A 608 5.30 -58.90 -12.25
C LEU A 608 5.55 -59.84 -11.06
N LYS A 609 4.68 -60.84 -10.85
CA LYS A 609 4.86 -61.88 -9.83
C LYS A 609 6.01 -62.84 -10.17
N LEU A 610 6.25 -63.11 -11.46
CA LEU A 610 7.40 -63.88 -11.98
C LEU A 610 8.71 -63.08 -11.95
N ARG A 611 8.68 -61.77 -12.26
CA ARG A 611 9.86 -60.87 -12.13
C ARG A 611 10.35 -60.76 -10.69
N LYS A 612 9.45 -60.83 -9.70
CA LYS A 612 9.81 -60.84 -8.27
C LYS A 612 10.46 -62.16 -7.81
N ARG A 613 10.45 -63.22 -8.63
CA ARG A 613 11.06 -64.53 -8.35
C ARG A 613 12.34 -64.82 -9.15
N LEU A 614 12.80 -63.95 -10.06
CA LEU A 614 13.85 -64.27 -11.03
C LEU A 614 15.00 -63.25 -11.17
N ARG A 615 15.30 -62.41 -10.18
CA ARG A 615 16.59 -61.69 -10.14
C ARG A 615 17.48 -62.23 -9.04
N ILE A 616 18.13 -63.34 -9.41
CA ILE A 616 19.42 -63.82 -8.92
C ILE A 616 20.50 -63.20 -9.82
N ASP A 617 21.52 -62.66 -9.16
CA ASP A 617 22.94 -62.52 -9.52
C ASP A 617 23.50 -61.67 -10.69
N ILE A 618 24.64 -61.07 -10.31
CA ILE A 618 25.87 -60.70 -11.03
C ILE A 618 26.08 -59.23 -11.44
N GLN A 619 27.03 -58.68 -10.66
CA GLN A 619 28.01 -57.58 -10.76
C GLN A 619 28.38 -56.99 -12.13
N PRO A 620 28.99 -55.79 -12.12
CA PRO A 620 30.46 -55.77 -12.18
C PRO A 620 31.13 -54.84 -11.15
N ASN A 621 32.34 -55.28 -10.76
CA ASN A 621 33.40 -54.62 -10.01
C ASN A 621 34.49 -54.16 -11.02
N PRO A 622 35.65 -53.57 -10.64
CA PRO A 622 36.02 -52.61 -9.59
C PRO A 622 36.62 -51.33 -10.25
N SER A 623 37.05 -50.23 -9.63
CA SER A 623 37.91 -49.97 -8.45
C SER A 623 38.03 -48.42 -8.41
N ASN A 624 38.16 -47.66 -7.32
CA ASN A 624 38.70 -47.87 -5.98
C ASN A 624 38.00 -46.83 -5.06
N GLN A 625 37.37 -47.21 -3.94
CA GLN A 625 37.96 -47.45 -2.60
C GLN A 625 38.32 -46.13 -1.89
N LEU A 626 37.90 -45.80 -0.65
CA LEU A 626 37.48 -46.52 0.57
C LEU A 626 36.66 -45.52 1.44
N GLU A 627 35.83 -45.82 2.44
CA GLU A 627 35.23 -47.00 3.08
C GLU A 627 34.22 -46.44 4.14
N GLN A 628 32.97 -46.91 4.17
CA GLN A 628 32.34 -47.78 5.22
C GLN A 628 31.89 -47.06 6.51
N ASN A 629 30.74 -47.33 7.17
CA ASN A 629 29.68 -48.35 7.07
C ASN A 629 28.48 -47.96 8.03
N PRO A 630 27.36 -48.73 8.15
CA PRO A 630 25.98 -48.21 8.08
C PRO A 630 25.00 -48.80 9.15
N TYR A 631 23.66 -48.65 8.96
CA TYR A 631 22.46 -49.49 9.34
C TYR A 631 21.23 -48.57 9.62
N ILE A 632 20.17 -48.48 8.77
CA ILE A 632 18.92 -49.30 8.57
C ILE A 632 17.96 -49.34 9.78
N GLN A 633 16.81 -48.64 9.82
CA GLN A 633 15.44 -48.93 9.28
C GLN A 633 14.81 -50.28 9.76
N THR A 634 13.70 -50.39 10.51
CA THR A 634 12.28 -50.13 10.18
C THR A 634 11.38 -50.87 11.20
N LEU A 635 10.16 -50.39 11.51
CA LEU A 635 8.86 -51.07 11.26
C LEU A 635 7.66 -50.45 11.99
N ASN A 636 6.54 -50.42 11.27
CA ASN A 636 5.19 -49.94 11.60
C ASN A 636 4.27 -51.08 12.08
N HIS A 637 3.19 -50.70 12.79
CA HIS A 637 1.79 -51.22 12.82
C HIS A 637 1.21 -51.12 14.26
N GLN A 638 -0.02 -50.71 14.59
CA GLN A 638 -1.23 -50.24 13.90
C GLN A 638 -2.23 -49.81 15.03
N GLY A 639 -3.11 -48.81 14.82
CA GLY A 639 -4.37 -48.70 15.60
C GLY A 639 -4.74 -47.34 16.24
N GLN A 640 -5.40 -46.49 15.45
CA GLN A 640 -6.47 -45.53 15.81
C GLN A 640 -6.41 -44.71 17.12
N ARG A 641 -6.25 -43.37 16.98
CA ARG A 641 -7.14 -42.33 17.56
C ARG A 641 -6.78 -40.95 16.98
N ASN A 642 -7.82 -40.19 16.60
CA ASN A 642 -7.73 -38.82 16.07
C ASN A 642 -7.10 -37.86 17.09
N ILE A 643 -5.90 -37.35 16.82
CA ILE A 643 -5.35 -36.13 17.43
C ILE A 643 -4.48 -35.40 16.39
N HIS A 644 -4.69 -34.09 16.28
CA HIS A 644 -3.88 -33.09 15.59
C HIS A 644 -2.37 -33.35 15.73
N LEU A 645 -1.65 -33.61 14.63
CA LEU A 645 -0.19 -33.75 14.64
C LEU A 645 0.46 -32.38 14.47
N GLN A 646 1.16 -31.96 15.53
CA GLN A 646 2.11 -30.84 15.57
C GLN A 646 3.28 -31.12 14.62
N GLU A 647 3.70 -30.08 13.89
CA GLU A 647 4.96 -30.06 13.15
C GLU A 647 6.13 -30.37 14.10
N LYS A 648 7.03 -31.28 13.70
CA LYS A 648 8.28 -31.57 14.41
C LYS A 648 9.24 -30.40 14.20
N ASP A 649 9.65 -29.76 15.28
CA ASP A 649 10.75 -28.79 15.27
C ASP A 649 12.07 -29.55 15.08
N ASP A 650 12.63 -29.52 13.86
CA ASP A 650 13.95 -30.10 13.54
C ASP A 650 15.12 -29.20 14.03
N SER A 651 14.88 -28.31 14.99
CA SER A 651 15.88 -27.39 15.53
C SER A 651 15.89 -27.36 17.06
N CYS A 652 17.08 -27.21 17.66
CA CYS A 652 17.29 -27.17 19.09
C CYS A 652 16.74 -25.85 19.66
N PRO A 653 15.71 -25.85 20.52
CA PRO A 653 15.07 -24.61 21.00
C PRO A 653 15.95 -23.73 21.90
N ILE A 654 17.13 -24.21 22.32
CA ILE A 654 18.06 -23.45 23.17
C ILE A 654 19.03 -22.63 22.31
N CYS A 655 19.61 -23.24 21.27
CA CYS A 655 20.59 -22.56 20.40
C CYS A 655 20.03 -22.20 19.02
N MET A 656 18.81 -22.63 18.72
CA MET A 656 18.09 -22.40 17.45
C MET A 656 18.82 -22.97 16.22
N GLN A 657 19.71 -23.95 16.40
CA GLN A 657 20.40 -24.65 15.31
C GLN A 657 19.70 -25.97 14.98
N GLU A 658 19.74 -26.38 13.71
CA GLU A 658 19.18 -27.65 13.23
C GLU A 658 19.80 -28.85 13.96
N ILE A 659 18.96 -29.84 14.28
CA ILE A 659 19.35 -31.07 14.94
C ILE A 659 19.62 -32.12 13.86
N ASP A 660 20.89 -32.34 13.54
CA ASP A 660 21.32 -33.34 12.56
C ASP A 660 21.18 -34.78 13.08
N LEU A 661 20.85 -35.73 12.20
CA LEU A 661 20.65 -37.16 12.51
C LEU A 661 21.89 -37.86 13.11
N ASN A 662 23.08 -37.26 12.97
CA ASN A 662 24.35 -37.80 13.48
C ASN A 662 24.83 -37.15 14.79
N GLN A 663 24.06 -36.25 15.40
CA GLN A 663 24.44 -35.56 16.64
C GLN A 663 23.78 -36.20 17.87
N PHE A 664 24.53 -36.29 18.99
CA PHE A 664 23.99 -36.76 20.26
C PHE A 664 22.96 -35.75 20.81
N VAL A 665 21.70 -36.09 20.69
CA VAL A 665 20.57 -35.33 21.24
C VAL A 665 20.12 -35.94 22.56
N ILE A 666 19.59 -35.09 23.42
CA ILE A 666 18.89 -35.51 24.63
C ILE A 666 17.41 -35.24 24.42
N LYS A 667 16.59 -36.26 24.65
CA LYS A 667 15.13 -36.12 24.62
C LYS A 667 14.58 -36.13 26.04
N LEU A 668 13.80 -35.11 26.38
CA LEU A 668 13.07 -35.06 27.65
C LEU A 668 11.74 -35.82 27.53
N ASN A 669 11.12 -36.18 28.66
CA ASN A 669 9.81 -36.88 28.72
C ASN A 669 8.68 -36.18 27.97
N CYS A 670 8.76 -34.85 27.88
CA CYS A 670 7.83 -34.05 27.09
C CYS A 670 8.02 -34.18 25.56
N SER A 671 8.90 -35.07 25.12
CA SER A 671 9.28 -35.39 23.74
C SER A 671 10.03 -34.32 22.96
N HIS A 672 10.38 -33.19 23.57
CA HIS A 672 11.25 -32.19 22.95
C HIS A 672 12.72 -32.62 22.99
N GLN A 673 13.42 -32.32 21.89
CA GLN A 673 14.81 -32.69 21.67
C GLN A 673 15.72 -31.46 21.77
N PHE A 674 16.91 -31.66 22.30
CA PHE A 674 17.91 -30.61 22.47
C PHE A 674 19.31 -31.18 22.20
N HIS A 675 20.24 -30.35 21.72
CA HIS A 675 21.65 -30.71 21.75
C HIS A 675 22.08 -31.04 23.19
N LYS A 676 22.82 -32.14 23.36
CA LYS A 676 23.28 -32.62 24.67
C LYS A 676 23.97 -31.51 25.49
N ALA A 677 24.88 -30.76 24.86
CA ALA A 677 25.58 -29.65 25.50
C ALA A 677 24.63 -28.53 25.96
N CYS A 678 23.63 -28.18 25.14
CA CYS A 678 22.69 -27.12 25.44
C CYS A 678 21.81 -27.45 26.64
N ILE A 679 21.24 -28.66 26.69
CA ILE A 679 20.34 -29.04 27.80
C ILE A 679 21.10 -29.37 29.09
N GLN A 680 22.33 -29.89 29.00
CA GLN A 680 23.17 -30.09 30.18
C GLN A 680 23.55 -28.76 30.84
N SER A 681 23.87 -27.72 30.06
CA SER A 681 24.09 -26.37 30.58
C SER A 681 22.82 -25.79 31.22
N TYR A 682 21.67 -25.95 30.57
CA TYR A 682 20.40 -25.43 31.08
C TYR A 682 19.95 -26.13 32.39
N THR A 683 20.14 -27.45 32.50
CA THR A 683 19.71 -28.26 33.66
C THR A 683 20.53 -28.05 34.93
N GLN A 684 21.62 -27.28 34.86
CA GLN A 684 22.35 -26.85 36.06
C GLN A 684 21.52 -25.87 36.88
N ASN A 685 20.71 -25.03 36.22
CA ASN A 685 19.98 -23.93 36.86
C ASN A 685 18.45 -24.08 36.82
N SER A 686 17.93 -25.06 36.09
CA SER A 686 16.49 -25.21 35.87
C SER A 686 16.07 -26.67 35.67
N LYS A 687 14.93 -27.06 36.24
CA LYS A 687 14.35 -28.42 36.11
C LYS A 687 13.05 -28.44 35.27
N ILE A 688 12.87 -27.43 34.42
CA ILE A 688 11.70 -27.30 33.52
C ILE A 688 12.15 -27.33 32.07
N CYS A 689 11.37 -27.93 31.18
CA CYS A 689 11.71 -28.02 29.75
C CYS A 689 11.83 -26.61 29.14
N PRO A 690 12.92 -26.27 28.44
CA PRO A 690 13.08 -24.95 27.81
C PRO A 690 12.00 -24.59 26.79
N HIS A 691 11.43 -25.60 26.11
CA HIS A 691 10.41 -25.39 25.07
C HIS A 691 9.01 -25.32 25.66
N CYS A 692 8.53 -26.41 26.28
CA CYS A 692 7.15 -26.49 26.78
C CYS A 692 6.98 -26.16 28.27
N ARG A 693 8.06 -25.85 29.00
CA ARG A 693 8.07 -25.51 30.44
C ARG A 693 7.56 -26.59 31.40
N LYS A 694 7.35 -27.83 30.95
CA LYS A 694 6.99 -28.96 31.83
C LYS A 694 8.18 -29.37 32.72
N PRO A 695 7.97 -29.63 34.02
CA PRO A 695 9.03 -30.11 34.92
C PRO A 695 9.51 -31.52 34.54
N PHE A 696 10.77 -31.83 34.80
CA PHE A 696 11.37 -33.16 34.59
C PHE A 696 12.47 -33.47 35.63
N HIS A 697 12.72 -34.75 35.90
CA HIS A 697 13.79 -35.18 36.81
C HIS A 697 15.06 -35.59 36.05
N LYS A 698 16.24 -35.40 36.67
CA LYS A 698 17.55 -35.70 36.04
C LYS A 698 17.72 -37.17 35.61
N ASN A 699 16.98 -38.09 36.23
CA ASN A 699 17.02 -39.51 35.93
C ASN A 699 16.11 -39.91 34.74
N GLU A 700 15.44 -38.94 34.12
CA GLU A 700 14.45 -39.14 33.05
C GLU A 700 14.94 -38.48 31.73
N ILE A 701 16.25 -38.54 31.50
CA ILE A 701 16.93 -37.96 30.34
C ILE A 701 17.37 -39.13 29.47
N TYR A 702 16.79 -39.25 28.27
CA TYR A 702 17.03 -40.36 27.32
C TYR A 702 17.92 -39.95 26.16
#